data_AF-A0AA36IRP5-F1
#
_entry.id   AF-A0AA36IRP5-F1
#
_cell.length_a   1.000
_cell.length_b   1.000
_cell.length_c   1.000
_cell.angle_alpha   90.00
_cell.angle_beta   90.00
_cell.angle_gamma   90.00
#
_symmetry.space_group_name_H-M   'P 1'
#
loop_
_entity.id
_entity.type
_entity.pdbx_description
1 polymer ?
#
loop_
_entity_poly.entity_id
_entity_poly.type
_entity_poly.pdbx_seq_one_letter_code
_entity_poly.pdbx_strand_id
1 'polypeptide(L)'
;MAAALTTVERYIFRRVAIAALSAFTAILAVVWITQAITRIDFATGSAGSIGAFLTMMVLLTPQFITLTLPFGLLIGAVNVLNAMNADSEMPVMAGSGISRLAIARPIVILSLVLGATVFLISHFVEPRANRAVRDVVIDMRTDLLATLIQDGRFTQIEDGLTIYVDRKEAGGRLNGVLIADRRDAEMHLTQFARQAQVDESTGVSLLVLQDGQLHRKDVKTGQVSIIRFRSYALDLAQFGSAGEGIDYFLHERETGYLFDPDPNDPWVQSWPGQARGELHRRMTEWLYPVLFALVALVVAGQPRTHRSASIMALVLAFGAGLGYRWASYFSYNEIKTDGTLFWLLYAIPMAGIGLSALMFLRGWVMQAVERSMTGVAGRTFQVYVFMRLVRMVLYFLAGIAALALLVDFTELSNRTGALADYSALKALGVSAMRVPFILQVTLPFVMLFATIATLIALNRKYELVVARSAGMSAWQFLAPTWVAALFVGLAGVLVLNPLATNGFSLAQAIEGSWKGSSQNRLFNTKEPWLRQSRDDGGAILITAKTVANQDITLYEAVFIEIGEDGRVVARHDAASAHLAEGEWVITDVTTSAPRRRPVLAERMTIPTSLHTEVVRQALVPPDMVPIYALGRQIDAARSFGVPSAPFSMQYHSLVALPALMVAMAMIAATVSLRFVRFGQSAGMIVAGVTAGFLLYVVTALAKSFGSAGAMPPVVAAWLPVVGGILFGIGYLLNHEDG
;
A
#
# COMPACT_ATOMS: atom_id res chain seq x y z
N MET A 1 42.68 10.97 17.00
CA MET A 1 42.87 9.61 17.57
C MET A 1 41.60 9.20 18.32
N ALA A 2 40.78 8.32 17.76
CA ALA A 2 39.64 7.77 18.49
C ALA A 2 40.19 6.77 19.52
N ALA A 3 40.15 7.13 20.80
CA ALA A 3 40.53 6.22 21.89
C ALA A 3 39.71 4.92 21.75
N ALA A 4 40.40 3.79 21.61
CA ALA A 4 39.79 2.48 21.42
C ALA A 4 38.72 2.21 22.49
N LEU A 5 37.57 1.66 22.07
CA LEU A 5 36.50 1.31 22.99
C LEU A 5 37.00 0.33 24.05
N THR A 6 36.72 0.64 25.31
CA THR A 6 36.91 -0.28 26.44
C THR A 6 36.09 -1.56 26.24
N THR A 7 36.38 -2.62 27.00
CA THR A 7 35.66 -3.88 26.90
C THR A 7 34.16 -3.72 27.13
N VAL A 8 33.76 -2.88 28.10
CA VAL A 8 32.34 -2.57 28.39
C VAL A 8 31.71 -1.79 27.24
N GLU A 9 32.38 -0.75 26.72
CA GLU A 9 31.88 0.03 25.60
C GLU A 9 31.69 -0.83 24.34
N ARG A 10 32.62 -1.75 24.04
CA ARG A 10 32.52 -2.68 22.92
C ARG A 10 31.37 -3.67 23.09
N TYR A 11 31.16 -4.15 24.31
CA TYR A 11 30.03 -5.01 24.65
C TYR A 11 28.69 -4.29 24.42
N ILE A 12 28.54 -3.06 24.92
CA ILE A 12 27.32 -2.24 24.72
C ILE A 12 27.14 -1.94 23.23
N PHE A 13 28.18 -1.51 22.53
CA PHE A 13 28.14 -1.24 21.09
C PHE A 13 27.61 -2.44 20.30
N ARG A 14 28.17 -3.64 20.53
CA ARG A 14 27.75 -4.86 19.82
C ARG A 14 26.31 -5.23 20.16
N ARG A 15 25.92 -5.16 21.43
CA ARG A 15 24.56 -5.52 21.88
C ARG A 15 23.52 -4.57 21.27
N VAL A 16 23.80 -3.26 21.29
CA VAL A 16 22.93 -2.23 20.67
C VAL A 16 22.90 -2.35 19.16
N ALA A 17 24.03 -2.57 18.49
CA ALA A 17 24.08 -2.71 17.03
C ALA A 17 23.25 -3.90 16.53
N ILE A 18 23.36 -5.07 17.19
CA ILE A 18 22.57 -6.26 16.83
C ILE A 18 21.07 -6.01 17.06
N ALA A 19 20.71 -5.41 18.20
CA ALA A 19 19.31 -5.10 18.50
C ALA A 19 18.73 -4.05 17.54
N ALA A 20 19.52 -3.03 17.20
CA ALA A 20 19.14 -1.98 16.26
C ALA A 20 18.93 -2.53 14.85
N LEU A 21 19.85 -3.38 14.36
CA LEU A 21 19.72 -4.04 13.07
C LEU A 21 18.50 -4.96 13.04
N SER A 22 18.26 -5.73 14.10
CA SER A 22 17.10 -6.62 14.19
C SER A 22 15.77 -5.85 14.16
N ALA A 23 15.66 -4.76 14.92
CA ALA A 23 14.48 -3.91 14.94
C ALA A 23 14.28 -3.19 13.60
N PHE A 24 15.37 -2.68 13.01
CA PHE A 24 15.37 -2.08 11.69
C PHE A 24 14.86 -3.06 10.63
N THR A 25 15.40 -4.29 10.55
CA THR A 25 14.97 -5.29 9.57
C THR A 25 13.50 -5.64 9.73
N ALA A 26 12.99 -5.74 10.97
CA ALA A 26 11.58 -5.99 11.21
C ALA A 26 10.68 -4.84 10.71
N ILE A 27 11.04 -3.59 11.00
CA ILE A 27 10.28 -2.41 10.55
C ILE A 27 10.38 -2.25 9.04
N LEU A 28 11.58 -2.41 8.48
CA LEU A 28 11.82 -2.36 7.04
C LEU A 28 10.98 -3.42 6.32
N ALA A 29 10.94 -4.65 6.82
CA ALA A 29 10.10 -5.70 6.24
C ALA A 29 8.62 -5.31 6.27
N VAL A 30 8.10 -4.79 7.38
CA VAL A 30 6.71 -4.32 7.47
C VAL A 30 6.42 -3.21 6.46
N VAL A 31 7.29 -2.19 6.37
CA VAL A 31 7.12 -1.08 5.42
C VAL A 31 7.21 -1.57 3.98
N TRP A 32 8.24 -2.37 3.66
CA TRP A 32 8.49 -2.90 2.34
C TRP A 32 7.32 -3.75 1.85
N ILE A 33 6.81 -4.63 2.72
CA ILE A 33 5.62 -5.43 2.41
C ILE A 33 4.42 -4.52 2.20
N THR A 34 4.14 -3.60 3.12
CA THR A 34 3.00 -2.68 2.98
C THR A 34 3.02 -1.94 1.64
N GLN A 35 4.20 -1.51 1.21
CA GLN A 35 4.40 -0.78 -0.05
C GLN A 35 4.33 -1.67 -1.29
N ALA A 36 4.76 -2.93 -1.19
CA ALA A 36 4.57 -3.92 -2.23
C ALA A 36 3.08 -4.18 -2.50
N ILE A 37 2.26 -4.21 -1.45
CA ILE A 37 0.83 -4.51 -1.55
C ILE A 37 0.07 -3.40 -2.28
N THR A 38 0.34 -2.14 -1.94
CA THR A 38 -0.33 -0.99 -2.56
C THR A 38 0.05 -0.80 -4.03
N ARG A 39 1.05 -1.54 -4.53
CA ARG A 39 1.57 -1.48 -5.90
C ARG A 39 1.47 -2.83 -6.61
N ILE A 40 0.78 -3.83 -6.06
CA ILE A 40 0.76 -5.19 -6.63
C ILE A 40 0.01 -5.29 -7.96
N ASP A 41 -0.89 -4.34 -8.25
CA ASP A 41 -1.59 -4.27 -9.53
C ASP A 41 -0.61 -4.20 -10.72
N PHE A 42 0.60 -3.64 -10.51
CA PHE A 42 1.67 -3.64 -11.51
C PHE A 42 2.22 -5.04 -11.83
N ALA A 43 2.10 -6.01 -10.94
CA ALA A 43 2.69 -7.35 -11.09
C ALA A 43 1.78 -8.35 -11.81
N THR A 44 0.49 -8.06 -11.94
CA THR A 44 -0.53 -9.04 -12.37
C THR A 44 -0.72 -9.14 -13.89
N GLY A 45 0.09 -8.43 -14.66
CA GLY A 45 -0.08 -8.28 -16.09
C GLY A 45 0.53 -9.38 -16.98
N SER A 46 1.79 -9.75 -16.75
CA SER A 46 2.53 -10.69 -17.60
C SER A 46 3.61 -11.44 -16.80
N ALA A 47 4.18 -12.51 -17.37
CA ALA A 47 5.30 -13.20 -16.73
C ALA A 47 6.53 -12.28 -16.52
N GLY A 48 6.71 -11.26 -17.37
CA GLY A 48 7.73 -10.22 -17.24
C GLY A 48 7.43 -9.16 -16.17
N SER A 49 6.14 -8.88 -15.89
CA SER A 49 5.75 -7.82 -14.95
C SER A 49 6.08 -8.16 -13.49
N ILE A 50 6.16 -9.44 -13.12
CA ILE A 50 6.60 -9.84 -11.77
C ILE A 50 8.06 -9.46 -11.54
N GLY A 51 8.93 -9.73 -12.52
CA GLY A 51 10.35 -9.39 -12.42
C GLY A 51 10.56 -7.88 -12.30
N ALA A 52 9.86 -7.12 -13.12
CA ALA A 52 9.96 -5.67 -13.11
C ALA A 52 9.32 -5.03 -11.86
N PHE A 53 8.22 -5.60 -11.32
CA PHE A 53 7.68 -5.25 -10.01
C PHE A 53 8.69 -5.51 -8.88
N LEU A 54 9.36 -6.67 -8.88
CA LEU A 54 10.39 -6.98 -7.89
C LEU A 54 11.57 -6.01 -7.98
N THR A 55 12.01 -5.69 -9.20
CA THR A 55 13.05 -4.67 -9.45
C THR A 55 12.62 -3.31 -8.89
N MET A 56 11.38 -2.89 -9.14
CA MET A 56 10.81 -1.65 -8.58
C MET A 56 10.83 -1.67 -7.04
N MET A 57 10.45 -2.77 -6.40
CA MET A 57 10.46 -2.88 -4.94
C MET A 57 11.88 -2.85 -4.36
N VAL A 58 12.85 -3.47 -5.04
CA VAL A 58 14.26 -3.38 -4.65
C VAL A 58 14.74 -1.93 -4.77
N LEU A 59 14.41 -1.23 -5.85
CA LEU A 59 14.79 0.16 -6.07
C LEU A 59 14.11 1.15 -5.10
N LEU A 60 12.93 0.83 -4.55
CA LEU A 60 12.29 1.63 -3.49
C LEU A 60 12.89 1.38 -2.10
N THR A 61 13.66 0.31 -1.92
CA THR A 61 14.22 -0.07 -0.61
C THR A 61 15.10 1.03 0.02
N PRO A 62 16.01 1.72 -0.71
CA PRO A 62 16.81 2.82 -0.17
C PRO A 62 16.01 3.90 0.56
N GLN A 63 14.87 4.31 -0.01
CA GLN A 63 13.96 5.30 0.60
C GLN A 63 13.37 4.80 1.93
N PHE A 64 13.06 3.51 2.02
CA PHE A 64 12.57 2.92 3.27
C PHE A 64 13.70 2.75 4.30
N ILE A 65 14.95 2.56 3.87
CA ILE A 65 16.11 2.49 4.77
C ILE A 65 16.33 3.83 5.47
N THR A 66 16.39 4.94 4.73
CA THR A 66 16.61 6.29 5.30
C THR A 66 15.50 6.66 6.30
N LEU A 67 14.27 6.22 6.04
CA LEU A 67 13.15 6.39 6.95
C LEU A 67 13.20 5.52 8.21
N THR A 68 13.49 4.23 8.08
CA THR A 68 13.28 3.24 9.17
C THR A 68 14.52 2.98 10.02
N LEU A 69 15.72 3.23 9.51
CA LEU A 69 16.98 2.99 10.22
C LEU A 69 17.09 3.76 11.56
N PRO A 70 16.72 5.06 11.65
CA PRO A 70 16.73 5.77 12.93
C PRO A 70 15.83 5.09 13.98
N PHE A 71 14.63 4.66 13.58
CA PHE A 71 13.70 3.96 14.49
C PHE A 71 14.22 2.60 14.94
N GLY A 72 14.91 1.88 14.05
CA GLY A 72 15.63 0.66 14.42
C GLY A 72 16.65 0.91 15.53
N LEU A 73 17.48 1.95 15.38
CA LEU A 73 18.44 2.37 16.42
C LEU A 73 17.75 2.76 17.74
N LEU A 74 16.68 3.55 17.67
CA LEU A 74 15.89 3.97 18.83
C LEU A 74 15.37 2.76 19.62
N ILE A 75 14.67 1.85 18.94
CA ILE A 75 14.05 0.67 19.54
C ILE A 75 15.12 -0.29 20.04
N GLY A 76 16.19 -0.52 19.26
CA GLY A 76 17.31 -1.36 19.64
C GLY A 76 18.04 -0.86 20.89
N ALA A 77 18.36 0.43 20.94
CA ALA A 77 19.01 1.06 22.08
C ALA A 77 18.14 1.01 23.33
N VAL A 78 16.86 1.40 23.24
CA VAL A 78 15.92 1.32 24.39
C VAL A 78 15.77 -0.11 24.89
N ASN A 79 15.63 -1.09 24.00
CA ASN A 79 15.50 -2.49 24.38
C ASN A 79 16.74 -3.03 25.10
N VAL A 80 17.94 -2.71 24.62
CA VAL A 80 19.19 -3.14 25.25
C VAL A 80 19.41 -2.45 26.59
N LEU A 81 19.17 -1.14 26.66
CA LEU A 81 19.29 -0.40 27.92
C LEU A 81 18.29 -0.90 28.96
N ASN A 82 17.04 -1.17 28.57
CA ASN A 82 16.05 -1.76 29.47
C ASN A 82 16.42 -3.19 29.87
N ALA A 83 17.02 -3.99 28.98
CA ALA A 83 17.50 -5.32 29.31
C ALA A 83 18.65 -5.24 30.33
N MET A 84 19.64 -4.36 30.12
CA MET A 84 20.74 -4.13 31.06
C MET A 84 20.25 -3.61 32.42
N ASN A 85 19.18 -2.80 32.46
CA ASN A 85 18.55 -2.39 33.72
C ASN A 85 17.86 -3.56 34.43
N ALA A 86 17.06 -4.35 33.69
CA ALA A 86 16.35 -5.50 34.25
C ALA A 86 17.32 -6.59 34.76
N ASP A 87 18.42 -6.80 34.05
CA ASP A 87 19.47 -7.78 34.37
C ASP A 87 20.48 -7.19 35.40
N SER A 88 20.22 -5.99 35.94
CA SER A 88 21.05 -5.28 36.94
C SER A 88 22.48 -4.93 36.49
N GLU A 89 22.79 -5.01 35.20
CA GLU A 89 24.10 -4.64 34.63
C GLU A 89 24.39 -3.15 34.81
N MET A 90 23.43 -2.27 34.51
CA MET A 90 23.63 -0.82 34.63
C MET A 90 23.80 -0.32 36.09
N PRO A 91 22.98 -0.75 37.06
CA PRO A 91 23.20 -0.45 38.48
C PRO A 91 24.56 -0.91 38.99
N VAL A 92 25.03 -2.10 38.61
CA VAL A 92 26.34 -2.62 39.01
C VAL A 92 27.48 -1.80 38.40
N MET A 93 27.38 -1.42 37.12
CA MET A 93 28.35 -0.53 36.47
C MET A 93 28.44 0.81 37.18
N ALA A 94 27.28 1.42 37.50
CA ALA A 94 27.22 2.69 38.22
C ALA A 94 27.81 2.58 39.64
N GLY A 95 27.52 1.49 40.35
CA GLY A 95 28.09 1.20 41.68
C GLY A 95 29.60 0.95 41.65
N SER A 96 30.14 0.52 40.49
CA SER A 96 31.57 0.29 40.27
C SER A 96 32.32 1.55 39.79
N GLY A 97 31.66 2.72 39.76
CA GLY A 97 32.27 3.99 39.36
C GLY A 97 32.35 4.22 37.84
N ILE A 98 31.71 3.39 37.02
CA ILE A 98 31.66 3.61 35.56
C ILE A 98 30.77 4.83 35.28
N SER A 99 31.31 5.80 34.55
CA SER A 99 30.60 7.03 34.22
C SER A 99 29.42 6.78 33.27
N ARG A 100 28.36 7.59 33.39
CA ARG A 100 27.19 7.53 32.48
C ARG A 100 27.58 7.76 31.02
N LEU A 101 28.64 8.54 30.79
CA LEU A 101 29.19 8.81 29.47
C LEU A 101 29.80 7.55 28.84
N ALA A 102 30.32 6.61 29.62
CA ALA A 102 30.81 5.33 29.09
C ALA A 102 29.68 4.45 28.51
N ILE A 103 28.44 4.61 28.99
CA ILE A 103 27.26 3.94 28.41
C ILE A 103 26.80 4.69 27.15
N ALA A 104 26.82 6.03 27.18
CA ALA A 104 26.37 6.86 26.06
C ALA A 104 27.31 6.80 24.84
N ARG A 105 28.62 6.85 25.06
CA ARG A 105 29.64 6.93 24.01
C ARG A 105 29.52 5.85 22.93
N PRO A 106 29.38 4.54 23.23
CA PRO A 106 29.22 3.53 22.18
C PRO A 106 27.92 3.71 21.39
N ILE A 107 26.83 4.16 22.02
CA ILE A 107 25.55 4.41 21.35
C ILE A 107 25.64 5.63 20.44
N VAL A 108 26.31 6.70 20.88
CA VAL A 108 26.55 7.90 20.06
C VAL A 108 27.45 7.57 18.88
N ILE A 109 28.54 6.80 19.07
CA ILE A 109 29.41 6.36 17.96
C ILE A 109 28.61 5.56 16.93
N LEU A 110 27.80 4.60 17.39
CA LEU A 110 26.91 3.84 16.49
C LEU A 110 25.96 4.78 15.73
N SER A 111 25.38 5.77 16.41
CA SER A 111 24.47 6.74 15.78
C SER A 111 25.13 7.60 14.71
N LEU A 112 26.41 7.95 14.89
CA LEU A 112 27.19 8.69 13.89
C LEU A 112 27.51 7.82 12.67
N VAL A 113 27.84 6.54 12.88
CA VAL A 113 28.06 5.58 11.79
C VAL A 113 26.77 5.36 10.99
N LEU A 114 25.63 5.17 11.67
CA LEU A 114 24.34 5.04 11.01
C LEU A 114 23.90 6.35 10.36
N GLY A 115 24.20 7.51 10.95
CA GLY A 115 23.98 8.84 10.37
C GLY A 115 24.76 9.02 9.07
N ALA A 116 26.05 8.69 9.04
CA ALA A 116 26.85 8.69 7.82
C ALA A 116 26.29 7.74 6.76
N THR A 117 25.76 6.58 7.17
CA THR A 117 25.09 5.64 6.27
C THR A 117 23.84 6.27 5.64
N VAL A 118 22.98 6.90 6.45
CA VAL A 118 21.78 7.63 5.96
C VAL A 118 22.19 8.74 5.01
N PHE A 119 23.22 9.52 5.33
CA PHE A 119 23.74 10.58 4.47
C PHE A 119 24.14 10.05 3.09
N LEU A 120 24.93 8.96 3.04
CA LEU A 120 25.36 8.37 1.78
C LEU A 120 24.18 7.84 0.95
N ILE A 121 23.22 7.18 1.60
CA ILE A 121 22.03 6.66 0.92
C ILE A 121 21.19 7.81 0.35
N SER A 122 20.87 8.82 1.16
CA SER A 122 19.96 9.91 0.75
C SER A 122 20.54 10.80 -0.35
N HIS A 123 21.87 10.95 -0.44
CA HIS A 123 22.51 11.81 -1.43
C HIS A 123 22.84 11.10 -2.74
N PHE A 124 23.18 9.81 -2.70
CA PHE A 124 23.74 9.09 -3.84
C PHE A 124 22.91 7.89 -4.30
N VAL A 125 22.32 7.13 -3.38
CA VAL A 125 21.64 5.86 -3.71
C VAL A 125 20.15 6.12 -3.97
N GLU A 126 19.47 6.79 -3.05
CA GLU A 126 18.03 7.06 -3.10
C GLU A 126 17.62 7.83 -4.36
N PRO A 127 18.27 8.94 -4.78
CA PRO A 127 17.84 9.67 -5.96
C PRO A 127 17.97 8.86 -7.26
N ARG A 128 19.06 8.08 -7.38
CA ARG A 128 19.30 7.23 -8.55
C ARG A 128 18.33 6.05 -8.60
N ALA A 129 18.03 5.47 -7.44
CA ALA A 129 17.07 4.38 -7.35
C ALA A 129 15.64 4.87 -7.67
N ASN A 130 15.25 6.05 -7.18
CA ASN A 130 13.97 6.67 -7.52
C ASN A 130 13.85 7.01 -9.01
N ARG A 131 14.93 7.49 -9.65
CA ARG A 131 14.96 7.69 -11.11
C ARG A 131 14.79 6.36 -11.85
N ALA A 132 15.54 5.33 -11.46
CA ALA A 132 15.44 4.01 -12.07
C ALA A 132 14.04 3.36 -11.89
N VAL A 133 13.33 3.66 -10.79
CA VAL A 133 11.91 3.27 -10.64
C VAL A 133 11.07 3.87 -11.76
N ARG A 134 11.31 5.13 -12.12
CA ARG A 134 10.57 5.81 -13.18
C ARG A 134 10.86 5.18 -14.54
N ASP A 135 12.12 4.86 -14.81
CA ASP A 135 12.54 4.17 -16.03
C ASP A 135 11.84 2.80 -16.15
N VAL A 136 11.83 2.01 -15.06
CA VAL A 136 11.12 0.71 -15.00
C VAL A 136 9.62 0.86 -15.25
N VAL A 137 8.98 1.92 -14.73
CA VAL A 137 7.55 2.19 -14.98
C VAL A 137 7.29 2.58 -16.44
N ILE A 138 8.22 3.30 -17.07
CA ILE A 138 8.10 3.73 -18.47
C ILE A 138 8.33 2.55 -19.42
N ASP A 139 9.39 1.78 -19.22
CA ASP A 139 9.71 0.59 -20.02
C ASP A 139 8.56 -0.42 -19.97
N MET A 140 7.92 -0.58 -18.80
CA MET A 140 6.73 -1.42 -18.68
C MET A 140 5.49 -0.87 -19.39
N ARG A 141 5.32 0.44 -19.59
CA ARG A 141 4.11 1.00 -20.23
C ARG A 141 3.95 0.54 -21.68
N THR A 142 5.05 0.27 -22.38
CA THR A 142 5.04 -0.25 -23.76
C THR A 142 4.58 -1.71 -23.80
N ASP A 143 4.99 -2.53 -22.83
CA ASP A 143 4.55 -3.93 -22.64
C ASP A 143 3.13 -4.05 -22.04
N LEU A 144 2.71 -3.02 -21.28
CA LEU A 144 1.44 -3.01 -20.55
C LEU A 144 0.23 -2.83 -21.48
N LEU A 145 0.38 -2.31 -22.70
CA LEU A 145 -0.75 -2.13 -23.63
C LEU A 145 -1.35 -3.46 -24.10
N ALA A 146 -0.55 -4.52 -24.23
CA ALA A 146 -1.03 -5.89 -24.52
C ALA A 146 -1.70 -6.58 -23.30
N THR A 147 -1.58 -5.95 -22.14
CA THR A 147 -1.69 -6.59 -20.82
C THR A 147 -2.76 -5.95 -19.92
N LEU A 148 -2.95 -4.64 -20.02
CA LEU A 148 -4.04 -3.86 -19.40
C LEU A 148 -5.41 -4.19 -20.00
N ILE A 149 -5.41 -4.90 -21.12
CA ILE A 149 -6.58 -5.48 -21.75
C ILE A 149 -7.01 -6.70 -20.94
N GLN A 150 -7.94 -6.47 -20.01
CA GLN A 150 -8.60 -7.51 -19.20
C GLN A 150 -9.87 -7.98 -19.91
N ASP A 151 -10.12 -9.29 -19.88
CA ASP A 151 -11.31 -9.89 -20.49
C ASP A 151 -12.60 -9.32 -19.91
N GLY A 152 -13.45 -8.81 -20.78
CA GLY A 152 -14.77 -8.32 -20.42
C GLY A 152 -14.79 -7.00 -19.63
N ARG A 153 -13.67 -6.26 -19.56
CA ARG A 153 -13.59 -4.98 -18.83
C ARG A 153 -13.11 -3.84 -19.73
N PHE A 154 -13.71 -2.66 -19.55
CA PHE A 154 -13.22 -1.42 -20.13
C PHE A 154 -12.04 -0.90 -19.32
N THR A 155 -10.92 -0.68 -20.00
CA THR A 155 -9.70 -0.14 -19.40
C THR A 155 -9.39 1.21 -20.02
N GLN A 156 -9.42 2.24 -19.18
CA GLN A 156 -8.98 3.59 -19.56
C GLN A 156 -7.46 3.67 -19.43
N ILE A 157 -6.77 3.97 -20.53
CA ILE A 157 -5.30 4.02 -20.61
C ILE A 157 -4.80 5.43 -20.31
N GLU A 158 -5.51 6.42 -20.84
CA GLU A 158 -5.25 7.85 -20.68
C GLU A 158 -6.59 8.59 -20.63
N ASP A 159 -6.60 9.87 -20.23
CA ASP A 159 -7.81 10.69 -20.30
C ASP A 159 -8.29 10.77 -21.77
N GLY A 160 -9.45 10.18 -22.07
CA GLY A 160 -10.02 10.10 -23.42
C GLY A 160 -9.59 8.89 -24.27
N LEU A 161 -8.80 7.94 -23.75
CA LEU A 161 -8.44 6.70 -24.45
C LEU A 161 -8.91 5.47 -23.67
N THR A 162 -9.87 4.73 -24.21
CA THR A 162 -10.43 3.51 -23.61
C THR A 162 -10.29 2.32 -24.55
N ILE A 163 -9.81 1.18 -24.02
CA ILE A 163 -9.76 -0.10 -24.73
C ILE A 163 -10.65 -1.12 -24.02
N TYR A 164 -11.34 -1.95 -24.80
CA TYR A 164 -12.16 -3.04 -24.34
C TYR A 164 -11.88 -4.28 -25.18
N VAL A 165 -11.82 -5.44 -24.53
CA VAL A 165 -11.71 -6.74 -25.21
C VAL A 165 -12.67 -7.73 -24.59
N ASP A 166 -13.43 -8.42 -25.43
CA ASP A 166 -14.42 -9.39 -25.00
C ASP A 166 -13.75 -10.62 -24.39
N ARG A 167 -12.82 -11.24 -25.13
CA ARG A 167 -12.12 -12.45 -24.69
C ARG A 167 -10.69 -12.49 -25.21
N LYS A 168 -9.73 -12.82 -24.35
CA LYS A 168 -8.34 -13.10 -24.71
C LYS A 168 -8.11 -14.60 -24.72
N GLU A 169 -7.50 -15.09 -25.79
CA GLU A 169 -7.12 -16.50 -25.90
C GLU A 169 -5.65 -16.74 -25.52
N ALA A 170 -5.32 -17.99 -25.22
CA ALA A 170 -4.01 -18.43 -24.72
C ALA A 170 -2.81 -18.22 -25.68
N GLY A 171 -2.97 -17.51 -26.80
CA GLY A 171 -1.92 -17.18 -27.77
C GLY A 171 -1.77 -15.68 -28.06
N GLY A 172 -2.32 -14.80 -27.21
CA GLY A 172 -2.25 -13.34 -27.41
C GLY A 172 -3.24 -12.79 -28.45
N ARG A 173 -4.14 -13.64 -28.95
CA ARG A 173 -5.25 -13.26 -29.82
C ARG A 173 -6.40 -12.70 -28.98
N LEU A 174 -6.88 -11.52 -29.35
CA LEU A 174 -7.94 -10.77 -28.68
C LEU A 174 -9.19 -10.84 -29.55
N ASN A 175 -10.30 -11.33 -29.00
CA ASN A 175 -11.59 -11.37 -29.68
C ASN A 175 -12.46 -10.21 -29.20
N GLY A 176 -13.14 -9.54 -30.13
CA GLY A 176 -14.06 -8.43 -29.84
C GLY A 176 -13.35 -7.24 -29.21
N VAL A 177 -12.55 -6.53 -29.99
CA VAL A 177 -11.78 -5.36 -29.53
C VAL A 177 -12.51 -4.07 -29.86
N LEU A 178 -12.58 -3.16 -28.89
CA LEU A 178 -13.03 -1.79 -29.04
C LEU A 178 -11.93 -0.84 -28.56
N ILE A 179 -11.63 0.17 -29.35
CA ILE A 179 -10.71 1.27 -28.99
C ILE A 179 -11.45 2.58 -29.21
N ALA A 180 -11.67 3.35 -28.15
CA ALA A 180 -12.25 4.68 -28.22
C ALA A 180 -11.16 5.71 -27.90
N ASP A 181 -10.82 6.55 -28.87
CA ASP A 181 -9.86 7.65 -28.73
C ASP A 181 -10.58 8.98 -28.96
N ARG A 182 -10.58 9.82 -27.92
CA ARG A 182 -11.19 11.15 -27.88
C ARG A 182 -10.19 12.20 -27.39
N ARG A 183 -8.88 11.89 -27.48
CA ARG A 183 -7.82 12.84 -27.08
C ARG A 183 -7.79 14.07 -27.99
N ASP A 184 -8.22 13.92 -29.24
CA ASP A 184 -8.40 15.01 -30.19
C ASP A 184 -9.75 15.73 -29.96
N ALA A 185 -9.70 17.05 -29.73
CA ALA A 185 -10.87 17.88 -29.45
C ALA A 185 -11.78 18.09 -30.68
N GLU A 186 -11.28 17.85 -31.89
CA GLU A 186 -12.05 18.01 -33.13
C GLU A 186 -12.60 16.68 -33.65
N MET A 187 -11.96 15.55 -33.31
CA MET A 187 -12.23 14.25 -33.90
C MET A 187 -12.31 13.14 -32.84
N HIS A 188 -13.47 12.49 -32.73
CA HIS A 188 -13.60 11.26 -31.93
C HIS A 188 -13.47 10.03 -32.83
N LEU A 189 -12.58 9.11 -32.46
CA LEU A 189 -12.34 7.85 -33.15
C LEU A 189 -12.87 6.69 -32.30
N THR A 190 -13.66 5.80 -32.89
CA THR A 190 -14.10 4.56 -32.25
C THR A 190 -13.84 3.40 -33.20
N GLN A 191 -12.92 2.51 -32.83
CA GLN A 191 -12.51 1.38 -33.63
C GLN A 191 -13.08 0.10 -33.03
N PHE A 192 -13.62 -0.76 -33.88
CA PHE A 192 -14.09 -2.09 -33.54
C PHE A 192 -13.35 -3.11 -34.38
N ALA A 193 -12.95 -4.21 -33.80
CA ALA A 193 -12.35 -5.33 -34.53
C ALA A 193 -12.87 -6.64 -33.98
N ARG A 194 -13.17 -7.59 -34.87
CA ARG A 194 -13.59 -8.94 -34.45
C ARG A 194 -12.44 -9.68 -33.79
N GLN A 195 -11.25 -9.52 -34.34
CA GLN A 195 -10.01 -10.12 -33.84
C GLN A 195 -8.92 -9.06 -33.81
N ALA A 196 -8.02 -9.14 -32.85
CA ALA A 196 -6.78 -8.40 -32.86
C ALA A 196 -5.65 -9.27 -32.35
N GLN A 197 -4.43 -8.97 -32.78
CA GLN A 197 -3.22 -9.62 -32.30
C GLN A 197 -2.12 -8.58 -32.21
N VAL A 198 -1.29 -8.70 -31.18
CA VAL A 198 -0.06 -7.90 -31.07
C VAL A 198 1.03 -8.61 -31.86
N ASP A 199 1.62 -7.90 -32.81
CA ASP A 199 2.77 -8.36 -33.59
C ASP A 199 4.01 -7.54 -33.19
N GLU A 200 5.03 -8.23 -32.69
CA GLU A 200 6.30 -7.65 -32.23
C GLU A 200 7.47 -8.04 -33.14
N SER A 201 7.22 -8.75 -34.25
CA SER A 201 8.26 -9.30 -35.13
C SER A 201 9.12 -8.23 -35.82
N THR A 202 8.63 -6.99 -35.91
CA THR A 202 9.26 -5.87 -36.62
C THR A 202 10.11 -4.97 -35.72
N GLY A 203 10.21 -5.26 -34.42
CA GLY A 203 10.88 -4.42 -33.43
C GLY A 203 10.06 -3.21 -32.95
N VAL A 204 8.84 -3.05 -33.47
CA VAL A 204 7.81 -2.11 -32.98
C VAL A 204 6.56 -2.93 -32.67
N SER A 205 5.98 -2.76 -31.48
CA SER A 205 4.77 -3.49 -31.09
C SER A 205 3.54 -2.92 -31.82
N LEU A 206 3.05 -3.64 -32.83
CA LEU A 206 1.89 -3.26 -33.62
C LEU A 206 0.65 -4.05 -33.16
N LEU A 207 -0.44 -3.36 -32.85
CA LEU A 207 -1.74 -3.97 -32.66
C LEU A 207 -2.43 -4.12 -34.02
N VAL A 208 -2.46 -5.34 -34.55
CA VAL A 208 -3.10 -5.66 -35.82
C VAL A 208 -4.57 -6.01 -35.57
N LEU A 209 -5.46 -5.10 -35.95
CA LEU A 209 -6.91 -5.27 -35.92
C LEU A 209 -7.38 -5.95 -37.21
N GLN A 210 -8.21 -6.99 -37.09
CA GLN A 210 -8.76 -7.75 -38.21
C GLN A 210 -10.29 -7.70 -38.24
N ASP A 211 -10.82 -7.60 -39.46
CA ASP A 211 -12.26 -7.53 -39.77
C ASP A 211 -13.00 -6.49 -38.92
N GLY A 212 -12.58 -5.23 -39.04
CA GLY A 212 -13.01 -4.15 -38.18
C GLY A 212 -13.71 -2.98 -38.88
N GLN A 213 -14.14 -2.03 -38.05
CA GLN A 213 -14.75 -0.78 -38.46
C GLN A 213 -14.13 0.38 -37.68
N LEU A 214 -13.77 1.45 -38.37
CA LEU A 214 -13.35 2.73 -37.80
C LEU A 214 -14.48 3.73 -37.94
N HIS A 215 -15.00 4.21 -36.82
CA HIS A 215 -16.01 5.26 -36.75
C HIS A 215 -15.31 6.57 -36.43
N ARG A 216 -15.36 7.51 -37.36
CA ARG A 216 -14.79 8.84 -37.22
C ARG A 216 -15.91 9.85 -37.07
N LYS A 217 -16.05 10.46 -35.89
CA LYS A 217 -17.06 11.47 -35.60
C LYS A 217 -16.40 12.84 -35.50
N ASP A 218 -16.80 13.76 -36.37
CA ASP A 218 -16.42 15.17 -36.27
C ASP A 218 -17.25 15.83 -35.16
N VAL A 219 -16.58 16.44 -34.20
CA VAL A 219 -17.23 16.98 -32.98
C VAL A 219 -18.08 18.20 -33.30
N LYS A 220 -17.71 19.00 -34.31
CA LYS A 220 -18.42 20.25 -34.68
C LYS A 220 -19.67 19.98 -35.49
N THR A 221 -19.58 19.05 -36.44
CA THR A 221 -20.68 18.74 -37.37
C THR A 221 -21.55 17.58 -36.91
N GLY A 222 -21.07 16.77 -35.95
CA GLY A 222 -21.74 15.55 -35.50
C GLY A 222 -21.74 14.43 -36.55
N GLN A 223 -21.13 14.62 -37.71
CA GLN A 223 -21.11 13.64 -38.79
C GLN A 223 -20.23 12.45 -38.44
N VAL A 224 -20.78 11.25 -38.60
CA VAL A 224 -20.07 9.98 -38.38
C VAL A 224 -19.74 9.35 -39.72
N SER A 225 -18.46 9.15 -39.99
CA SER A 225 -17.95 8.37 -41.11
C SER A 225 -17.54 6.98 -40.64
N ILE A 226 -18.12 5.93 -41.25
CA ILE A 226 -17.83 4.54 -40.91
C ILE A 226 -16.98 3.92 -42.02
N ILE A 227 -15.73 3.60 -41.72
CA ILE A 227 -14.78 2.94 -42.61
C ILE A 227 -14.70 1.47 -42.22
N ARG A 228 -14.83 0.55 -43.17
CA ARG A 228 -14.64 -0.89 -42.96
C ARG A 228 -13.26 -1.30 -43.44
N PHE A 229 -12.55 -2.09 -42.64
CA PHE A 229 -11.22 -2.59 -43.00
C PHE A 229 -11.13 -4.10 -42.74
N ARG A 230 -10.35 -4.79 -43.58
CA ARG A 230 -9.99 -6.19 -43.36
C ARG A 230 -8.85 -6.33 -42.36
N SER A 231 -7.86 -5.45 -42.44
CA SER A 231 -6.72 -5.39 -41.53
C SER A 231 -6.34 -3.93 -41.31
N TYR A 232 -6.03 -3.56 -40.08
CA TYR A 232 -5.54 -2.24 -39.71
C TYR A 232 -4.49 -2.40 -38.62
N ALA A 233 -3.25 -1.96 -38.89
CA ALA A 233 -2.16 -2.03 -37.93
C ALA A 233 -2.06 -0.69 -37.22
N LEU A 234 -2.07 -0.73 -35.90
CA LEU A 234 -1.99 0.43 -35.04
C LEU A 234 -0.72 0.34 -34.21
N ASP A 235 0.13 1.37 -34.29
CA ASP A 235 1.35 1.46 -33.48
C ASP A 235 1.00 1.70 -32.01
N LEU A 236 1.34 0.76 -31.13
CA LEU A 236 1.06 0.90 -29.70
C LEU A 236 1.83 2.06 -29.07
N ALA A 237 2.95 2.49 -29.65
CA ALA A 237 3.70 3.64 -29.17
C ALA A 237 2.89 4.95 -29.22
N GLN A 238 1.89 5.06 -30.11
CA GLN A 238 1.02 6.25 -30.19
C GLN A 238 -0.01 6.36 -29.05
N PHE A 239 -0.18 5.28 -28.28
CA PHE A 239 -0.98 5.27 -27.06
C PHE A 239 -0.15 5.54 -25.80
N GLY A 240 1.17 5.51 -25.91
CA GLY A 240 2.08 6.02 -24.89
C GLY A 240 2.43 7.46 -25.22
N SER A 241 2.39 8.35 -24.23
CA SER A 241 2.96 9.69 -24.29
C SER A 241 4.50 9.60 -24.35
N ALA A 242 5.05 8.98 -25.40
CA ALA A 242 6.49 8.78 -25.61
C ALA A 242 7.17 10.01 -26.25
N GLY A 243 6.40 11.07 -26.55
CA GLY A 243 6.89 12.29 -27.23
C GLY A 243 7.08 13.52 -26.34
N GLU A 244 6.58 13.52 -25.11
CA GLU A 244 6.85 14.60 -24.15
C GLU A 244 8.08 14.23 -23.30
N GLY A 245 9.00 15.17 -23.10
CA GLY A 245 10.18 14.95 -22.27
C GLY A 245 9.81 14.41 -20.89
N ILE A 246 10.59 13.46 -20.37
CA ILE A 246 10.32 12.86 -19.07
C ILE A 246 10.60 13.90 -17.98
N ASP A 247 9.54 14.52 -17.46
CA ASP A 247 9.64 15.43 -16.32
C ASP A 247 9.77 14.64 -15.01
N TYR A 248 11.00 14.59 -14.49
CA TYR A 248 11.31 13.98 -13.20
C TYR A 248 10.88 14.88 -12.04
N PHE A 249 10.31 14.28 -10.99
CA PHE A 249 10.03 15.01 -9.76
C PHE A 249 11.34 15.46 -9.09
N LEU A 250 11.32 16.56 -8.33
CA LEU A 250 12.52 17.07 -7.65
C LEU A 250 13.17 16.06 -6.71
N HIS A 251 12.40 15.17 -6.06
CA HIS A 251 12.96 14.11 -5.21
C HIS A 251 13.63 12.98 -6.00
N GLU A 252 13.38 12.86 -7.32
CA GLU A 252 14.04 11.94 -8.25
C GLU A 252 15.31 12.55 -8.86
N ARG A 253 15.47 13.89 -8.75
CA ARG A 253 16.67 14.59 -9.21
C ARG A 253 17.85 14.31 -8.27
N GLU A 254 19.04 14.19 -8.87
CA GLU A 254 20.29 14.03 -8.13
C GLU A 254 20.58 15.28 -7.30
N THR A 255 21.27 15.10 -6.17
CA THR A 255 21.52 16.20 -5.24
C THR A 255 22.30 17.35 -5.86
N GLY A 256 23.17 17.07 -6.84
CA GLY A 256 23.89 18.09 -7.60
C GLY A 256 22.97 19.07 -8.34
N TYR A 257 21.88 18.57 -8.93
CA TYR A 257 20.90 19.40 -9.63
C TYR A 257 20.18 20.39 -8.71
N LEU A 258 19.99 20.03 -7.44
CA LEU A 258 19.24 20.86 -6.49
C LEU A 258 20.01 22.10 -6.02
N PHE A 259 21.32 22.18 -6.26
CA PHE A 259 22.11 23.38 -5.96
C PHE A 259 21.87 24.50 -6.98
N ASP A 260 21.60 24.14 -8.24
CA ASP A 260 21.35 25.07 -9.33
C ASP A 260 20.33 24.44 -10.30
N PRO A 261 19.04 24.41 -9.92
CA PRO A 261 18.00 23.80 -10.73
C PRO A 261 17.70 24.65 -11.97
N ASP A 262 17.36 24.00 -13.09
CA ASP A 262 16.99 24.71 -14.31
C ASP A 262 15.75 25.60 -14.06
N PRO A 263 15.82 26.93 -14.29
CA PRO A 263 14.68 27.83 -14.15
C PRO A 263 13.47 27.49 -15.03
N ASN A 264 13.69 26.72 -16.10
CA ASN A 264 12.64 26.27 -17.01
C ASN A 264 11.99 24.94 -16.61
N ASP A 265 12.46 24.27 -15.56
CA ASP A 265 11.85 23.03 -15.07
C ASP A 265 10.42 23.32 -14.54
N PRO A 266 9.37 22.66 -15.08
CA PRO A 266 7.98 22.90 -14.70
C PRO A 266 7.73 22.80 -13.19
N TRP A 267 8.43 21.90 -12.51
CA TRP A 267 8.29 21.71 -11.07
C TRP A 267 8.94 22.85 -10.27
N VAL A 268 10.05 23.40 -10.76
CA VAL A 268 10.74 24.53 -10.14
C VAL A 268 9.93 25.80 -10.30
N GLN A 269 9.31 26.01 -11.46
CA GLN A 269 8.41 27.14 -11.70
C GLN A 269 7.16 27.07 -10.83
N SER A 270 6.59 25.88 -10.71
CA SER A 270 5.38 25.67 -9.90
C SER A 270 5.67 25.85 -8.40
N TRP A 271 6.83 25.40 -7.92
CA TRP A 271 7.19 25.39 -6.49
C TRP A 271 8.66 25.75 -6.26
N PRO A 272 9.02 27.04 -6.32
CA PRO A 272 10.42 27.48 -6.22
C PRO A 272 11.06 27.12 -4.87
N GLY A 273 10.26 26.99 -3.80
CA GLY A 273 10.72 26.57 -2.48
C GLY A 273 11.06 25.07 -2.38
N GLN A 274 10.49 24.24 -3.25
CA GLN A 274 10.61 22.78 -3.17
C GLN A 274 12.03 22.29 -3.47
N ALA A 275 12.76 22.92 -4.40
CA ALA A 275 14.14 22.56 -4.73
C ALA A 275 15.07 22.76 -3.51
N ARG A 276 14.95 23.92 -2.87
CA ARG A 276 15.68 24.23 -1.63
C ARG A 276 15.25 23.32 -0.49
N GLY A 277 13.94 23.07 -0.33
CA GLY A 277 13.41 22.17 0.68
C GLY A 277 13.99 20.77 0.56
N GLU A 278 14.07 20.22 -0.65
CA GLU A 278 14.60 18.88 -0.91
C GLU A 278 16.10 18.80 -0.65
N LEU A 279 16.87 19.82 -1.06
CA LEU A 279 18.29 19.91 -0.75
C LEU A 279 18.53 19.90 0.78
N HIS A 280 17.85 20.78 1.51
CA HIS A 280 18.02 20.90 2.95
C HIS A 280 17.45 19.71 3.73
N ARG A 281 16.42 19.02 3.22
CA ARG A 281 15.93 17.75 3.77
C ARG A 281 17.05 16.70 3.72
N ARG A 282 17.67 16.48 2.56
CA ARG A 282 18.77 15.51 2.43
C ARG A 282 19.93 15.83 3.36
N MET A 283 20.29 17.11 3.50
CA MET A 283 21.35 17.60 4.37
C MET A 283 21.07 17.44 5.88
N THR A 284 19.82 17.18 6.27
CA THR A 284 19.42 17.08 7.69
C THR A 284 19.05 15.65 8.11
N GLU A 285 18.81 14.73 7.18
CA GLU A 285 18.35 13.37 7.50
C GLU A 285 19.32 12.55 8.36
N TRP A 286 20.62 12.77 8.20
CA TRP A 286 21.65 12.08 8.97
C TRP A 286 21.67 12.46 10.46
N LEU A 287 20.99 13.54 10.85
CA LEU A 287 20.86 13.96 12.25
C LEU A 287 19.89 13.09 13.04
N TYR A 288 18.94 12.42 12.38
CA TYR A 288 17.89 11.63 13.06
C TYR A 288 18.43 10.41 13.82
N PRO A 289 19.38 9.61 13.30
CA PRO A 289 20.03 8.57 14.08
C PRO A 289 20.66 9.10 15.37
N VAL A 290 21.34 10.26 15.32
CA VAL A 290 21.96 10.89 16.48
C VAL A 290 20.91 11.35 17.49
N LEU A 291 19.88 12.06 17.02
CA LEU A 291 18.74 12.48 17.83
C LEU A 291 18.09 11.30 18.55
N PHE A 292 17.82 10.21 17.82
CA PHE A 292 17.10 9.05 18.35
C PHE A 292 17.94 8.24 19.33
N ALA A 293 19.26 8.16 19.12
CA ALA A 293 20.18 7.63 20.11
C ALA A 293 20.14 8.40 21.43
N LEU A 294 20.09 9.74 21.37
CA LEU A 294 20.00 10.59 22.56
C LEU A 294 18.63 10.47 23.24
N VAL A 295 17.54 10.41 22.48
CA VAL A 295 16.20 10.12 23.02
C VAL A 295 16.19 8.76 23.75
N ALA A 296 16.78 7.72 23.16
CA ALA A 296 16.91 6.42 23.81
C ALA A 296 17.69 6.49 25.13
N LEU A 297 18.78 7.28 25.17
CA LEU A 297 19.59 7.49 26.38
C LEU A 297 18.83 8.27 27.46
N VAL A 298 18.04 9.28 27.11
CA VAL A 298 17.21 10.03 28.07
C VAL A 298 16.15 9.13 28.70
N VAL A 299 15.53 8.28 27.88
CA VAL A 299 14.41 7.45 28.32
C VAL A 299 14.87 6.21 29.10
N ALA A 300 15.95 5.54 28.65
CA ALA A 300 16.38 4.24 29.18
C ALA A 300 17.81 4.21 29.70
N GLY A 301 18.64 5.24 29.52
CA GLY A 301 20.07 5.24 29.84
C GLY A 301 20.42 5.43 31.33
N GLN A 302 19.42 5.58 32.20
CA GLN A 302 19.67 5.69 33.64
C GLN A 302 19.59 4.34 34.36
N PRO A 303 20.53 4.04 35.28
CA PRO A 303 20.45 2.87 36.15
C PRO A 303 19.18 2.90 37.01
N ARG A 304 18.41 1.82 37.01
CA ARG A 304 17.20 1.66 37.83
C ARG A 304 17.31 0.46 38.75
N THR A 305 16.82 0.60 39.98
CA THR A 305 16.75 -0.47 40.99
C THR A 305 15.52 -1.37 40.84
N HIS A 306 14.46 -0.90 40.17
CA HIS A 306 13.25 -1.70 39.91
C HIS A 306 13.42 -2.59 38.67
N ARG A 307 13.14 -3.89 38.84
CA ARG A 307 13.37 -4.96 37.85
C ARG A 307 12.34 -5.04 36.70
N SER A 308 11.49 -4.03 36.49
CA SER A 308 10.54 -4.03 35.36
C SER A 308 11.13 -3.32 34.13
N ALA A 309 11.29 -4.07 33.03
CA ALA A 309 11.47 -3.46 31.72
C ALA A 309 10.16 -2.77 31.33
N SER A 310 10.15 -1.44 31.29
CA SER A 310 8.92 -0.69 31.05
C SER A 310 8.62 -0.57 29.56
N ILE A 311 7.51 -1.16 29.12
CA ILE A 311 6.96 -0.97 27.76
C ILE A 311 6.69 0.53 27.51
N MET A 312 6.31 1.27 28.55
CA MET A 312 6.05 2.71 28.44
C MET A 312 7.30 3.49 28.03
N ALA A 313 8.51 3.06 28.40
CA ALA A 313 9.75 3.66 27.93
C ALA A 313 9.87 3.55 26.39
N LEU A 314 9.53 2.39 25.83
CA LEU A 314 9.53 2.20 24.38
C LEU A 314 8.47 3.10 23.70
N VAL A 315 7.27 3.17 24.27
CA VAL A 315 6.17 4.01 23.76
C VAL A 315 6.55 5.49 23.78
N LEU A 316 7.13 5.99 24.88
CA LEU A 316 7.57 7.38 25.01
C LEU A 316 8.71 7.71 24.04
N ALA A 317 9.72 6.83 23.93
CA ALA A 317 10.83 7.02 23.01
C ALA A 317 10.34 7.03 21.56
N PHE A 318 9.53 6.05 21.16
CA PHE A 318 8.96 5.94 19.83
C PHE A 318 8.03 7.12 19.50
N GLY A 319 7.17 7.51 20.44
CA GLY A 319 6.30 8.68 20.31
C GLY A 319 7.08 9.99 20.15
N ALA A 320 8.15 10.19 20.92
CA ALA A 320 9.04 11.35 20.75
C ALA A 320 9.74 11.32 19.39
N GLY A 321 10.28 10.17 18.97
CA GLY A 321 10.90 10.00 17.65
C GLY A 321 9.94 10.31 16.50
N LEU A 322 8.70 9.82 16.60
CA LEU A 322 7.62 10.17 15.68
C LEU A 322 7.34 11.67 15.69
N GLY A 323 7.20 12.29 16.86
CA GLY A 323 6.95 13.73 16.99
C GLY A 323 8.00 14.58 16.27
N TYR A 324 9.29 14.25 16.44
CA TYR A 324 10.36 14.92 15.71
C TYR A 324 10.28 14.72 14.20
N ARG A 325 9.97 13.49 13.73
CA ARG A 325 9.82 13.22 12.28
C ARG A 325 8.59 13.91 11.70
N TRP A 326 7.48 13.93 12.44
CA TRP A 326 6.28 14.66 12.08
C TRP A 326 6.54 16.14 11.92
N ALA A 327 7.20 16.77 12.90
CA ALA A 327 7.57 18.18 12.82
C ALA A 327 8.43 18.46 11.58
N SER A 328 9.40 17.58 11.29
CA SER A 328 10.27 17.73 10.12
C SER A 328 9.54 17.64 8.78
N TYR A 329 8.66 16.65 8.62
CA TYR A 329 7.92 16.46 7.37
C TYR A 329 6.86 17.55 7.17
N PHE A 330 6.24 18.00 8.27
CA PHE A 330 5.35 19.15 8.24
C PHE A 330 6.11 20.41 7.81
N SER A 331 7.27 20.71 8.39
CA SER A 331 8.11 21.82 7.96
C SER A 331 8.56 21.69 6.51
N TYR A 332 8.95 20.49 6.05
CA TYR A 332 9.28 20.24 4.65
C TYR A 332 8.11 20.57 3.71
N ASN A 333 6.88 20.26 4.12
CA ASN A 333 5.70 20.59 3.34
C ASN A 333 5.44 22.10 3.27
N GLU A 334 5.64 22.84 4.37
CA GLU A 334 5.53 24.31 4.37
C GLU A 334 6.66 25.00 3.60
N ILE A 335 7.82 24.35 3.43
CA ILE A 335 8.91 24.90 2.61
C ILE A 335 8.57 24.90 1.11
N LYS A 336 7.64 24.04 0.68
CA LYS A 336 7.15 24.05 -0.71
C LYS A 336 6.48 25.39 -1.04
N THR A 337 5.69 25.93 -0.11
CA THR A 337 5.01 27.22 -0.25
C THR A 337 5.94 28.39 0.09
N ASP A 338 6.70 28.31 1.18
CA ASP A 338 7.64 29.35 1.61
C ASP A 338 9.07 28.79 1.77
N GLY A 339 9.88 29.03 0.74
CA GLY A 339 11.28 28.57 0.69
C GLY A 339 12.18 29.14 1.80
N THR A 340 11.77 30.18 2.54
CA THR A 340 12.56 30.75 3.64
C THR A 340 12.54 29.90 4.91
N LEU A 341 11.56 29.00 5.05
CA LEU A 341 11.38 28.14 6.23
C LEU A 341 12.37 26.97 6.32
N PHE A 342 13.35 26.87 5.40
CA PHE A 342 14.31 25.77 5.34
C PHE A 342 15.10 25.56 6.64
N TRP A 343 15.33 26.62 7.42
CA TRP A 343 16.07 26.56 8.69
C TRP A 343 15.35 25.69 9.73
N LEU A 344 14.02 25.50 9.64
CA LEU A 344 13.26 24.62 10.52
C LEU A 344 13.72 23.16 10.41
N LEU A 345 14.17 22.73 9.22
CA LEU A 345 14.69 21.37 9.01
C LEU A 345 15.96 21.11 9.81
N TYR A 346 16.74 22.14 10.11
CA TYR A 346 17.93 22.05 10.98
C TYR A 346 17.54 22.27 12.45
N ALA A 347 16.71 23.26 12.73
CA ALA A 347 16.33 23.64 14.09
C ALA A 347 15.65 22.49 14.85
N ILE A 348 14.75 21.74 14.20
CA ILE A 348 14.01 20.64 14.83
C ILE A 348 14.96 19.54 15.36
N PRO A 349 15.80 18.89 14.51
CA PRO A 349 16.70 17.86 15.00
C PRO A 349 17.80 18.42 15.90
N MET A 350 18.34 19.60 15.63
CA MET A 350 19.39 20.21 16.47
C MET A 350 18.88 20.58 17.87
N ALA A 351 17.68 21.16 17.97
CA ALA A 351 17.05 21.45 19.26
C ALA A 351 16.74 20.16 20.01
N GLY A 352 16.27 19.11 19.33
CA GLY A 352 16.06 17.81 19.93
C GLY A 352 17.35 17.16 20.45
N ILE A 353 18.45 17.26 19.70
CA ILE A 353 19.78 16.79 20.09
C ILE A 353 20.26 17.56 21.33
N GLY A 354 20.19 18.90 21.29
CA GLY A 354 20.60 19.76 22.40
C GLY A 354 19.78 19.51 23.67
N LEU A 355 18.46 19.44 23.55
CA LEU A 355 17.55 19.16 24.67
C LEU A 355 17.81 17.77 25.25
N SER A 356 17.92 16.74 24.40
CA SER A 356 18.16 15.36 24.86
C SER A 356 19.53 15.21 25.52
N ALA A 357 20.57 15.85 24.97
CA ALA A 357 21.90 15.87 25.58
C ALA A 357 21.87 16.58 26.94
N LEU A 358 21.21 17.74 27.05
CA LEU A 358 21.07 18.48 28.30
C LEU A 358 20.31 17.67 29.35
N MET A 359 19.18 17.04 28.97
CA MET A 359 18.39 16.19 29.85
C MET A 359 19.21 14.99 30.34
N PHE A 360 19.96 14.33 29.46
CA PHE A 360 20.82 13.21 29.83
C PHE A 360 21.92 13.63 30.81
N LEU A 361 22.61 14.75 30.54
CA LEU A 361 23.69 15.27 31.38
C LEU A 361 23.17 15.74 32.75
N ARG A 362 22.00 16.39 32.81
CA ARG A 362 21.35 16.80 34.07
C ARG A 362 20.67 15.66 34.82
N GLY A 363 20.63 14.47 34.24
CA GLY A 363 19.97 13.33 34.84
C GLY A 363 18.44 13.45 34.89
N TRP A 364 17.84 14.26 34.02
CA TRP A 364 16.38 14.33 33.89
C TRP A 364 15.87 13.07 33.20
N VAL A 365 14.92 12.39 33.84
CA VAL A 365 14.29 11.17 33.32
C VAL A 365 12.87 11.48 32.90
N MET A 366 12.49 11.06 31.70
CA MET A 366 11.07 10.87 31.41
C MET A 366 10.59 9.64 32.18
N GLN A 367 10.07 9.88 33.38
CA GLN A 367 9.48 8.81 34.19
C GLN A 367 8.08 8.52 33.68
N ALA A 368 7.92 7.33 33.11
CA ALA A 368 6.61 6.73 33.01
C ALA A 368 6.14 6.34 34.41
N VAL A 369 5.02 6.90 34.88
CA VAL A 369 4.32 6.38 36.07
C VAL A 369 3.75 5.02 35.69
N GLU A 370 4.54 3.97 35.90
CA GLU A 370 4.07 2.60 35.75
C GLU A 370 3.25 2.26 36.99
N ARG A 371 1.94 2.49 36.95
CA ARG A 371 1.04 1.89 37.94
C ARG A 371 1.22 0.39 37.83
N SER A 372 1.79 -0.23 38.85
CA SER A 372 1.85 -1.68 38.93
C SER A 372 0.41 -2.17 38.81
N MET A 373 0.09 -2.88 37.74
CA MET A 373 -1.10 -3.74 37.74
C MET A 373 -0.80 -4.94 38.64
N THR A 374 -0.54 -4.67 39.93
CA THR A 374 -0.55 -5.64 41.01
C THR A 374 -1.96 -5.65 41.54
N GLY A 375 -2.79 -6.51 40.94
CA GLY A 375 -4.19 -6.62 41.28
C GLY A 375 -4.88 -7.57 40.33
N VAL A 376 -4.60 -8.86 40.49
CA VAL A 376 -5.55 -9.98 40.66
C VAL A 376 -4.72 -11.24 40.52
N ALA A 377 -4.21 -11.73 41.66
CA ALA A 377 -3.94 -13.15 41.81
C ALA A 377 -5.31 -13.84 41.82
N GLY A 378 -5.54 -14.76 40.87
CA GLY A 378 -6.79 -15.52 40.74
C GLY A 378 -7.58 -15.33 39.45
N ARG A 379 -6.94 -15.38 38.27
CA ARG A 379 -7.55 -15.78 36.99
C ARG A 379 -6.51 -16.59 36.19
N THR A 380 -6.93 -17.69 35.58
CA THR A 380 -6.15 -18.76 34.93
C THR A 380 -5.02 -18.24 34.02
N PHE A 381 -3.84 -18.89 34.01
CA PHE A 381 -2.65 -18.55 33.18
C PHE A 381 -3.01 -18.22 31.71
N GLN A 382 -4.02 -18.90 31.17
CA GLN A 382 -4.54 -18.68 29.82
C GLN A 382 -5.10 -17.26 29.60
N VAL A 383 -5.88 -16.72 30.54
CA VAL A 383 -6.43 -15.36 30.45
C VAL A 383 -5.31 -14.32 30.49
N TYR A 384 -4.28 -14.59 31.29
CA TYR A 384 -3.09 -13.76 31.35
C TYR A 384 -2.37 -13.69 30.00
N VAL A 385 -2.09 -14.84 29.37
CA VAL A 385 -1.44 -14.89 28.04
C VAL A 385 -2.32 -14.22 26.97
N PHE A 386 -3.63 -14.47 26.97
CA PHE A 386 -4.59 -13.84 26.07
C PHE A 386 -4.53 -12.31 26.15
N MET A 387 -4.70 -11.76 27.36
CA MET A 387 -4.71 -10.29 27.56
C MET A 387 -3.36 -9.67 27.22
N ARG A 388 -2.26 -10.39 27.49
CA ARG A 388 -0.92 -9.95 27.13
C ARG A 388 -0.75 -9.86 25.62
N LEU A 389 -1.19 -10.87 24.87
CA LEU A 389 -1.13 -10.84 23.41
C LEU A 389 -2.01 -9.71 22.82
N VAL A 390 -3.25 -9.56 23.28
CA VAL A 390 -4.14 -8.48 22.80
C VAL A 390 -3.53 -7.10 23.03
N ARG A 391 -2.91 -6.85 24.20
CA ARG A 391 -2.21 -5.58 24.45
C ARG A 391 -1.01 -5.39 23.52
N MET A 392 -0.23 -6.44 23.27
CA MET A 392 0.89 -6.37 22.34
C MET A 392 0.42 -6.06 20.92
N VAL A 393 -0.66 -6.70 20.45
CA VAL A 393 -1.29 -6.40 19.16
C VAL A 393 -1.68 -4.92 19.07
N LEU A 394 -2.33 -4.38 20.10
CA LEU A 394 -2.71 -2.96 20.12
C LEU A 394 -1.48 -2.02 20.08
N TYR A 395 -0.39 -2.35 20.77
CA TYR A 395 0.84 -1.55 20.71
C TYR A 395 1.49 -1.59 19.33
N PHE A 396 1.56 -2.76 18.70
CA PHE A 396 2.07 -2.89 17.34
C PHE A 396 1.17 -2.16 16.32
N LEU A 397 -0.16 -2.28 16.43
CA LEU A 397 -1.10 -1.54 15.60
C LEU A 397 -0.94 -0.04 15.77
N ALA A 398 -0.80 0.48 16.99
CA ALA A 398 -0.56 1.90 17.22
C ALA A 398 0.76 2.38 16.62
N GLY A 399 1.83 1.59 16.76
CA GLY A 399 3.14 1.90 16.18
C GLY A 399 3.11 1.94 14.66
N ILE A 400 2.48 0.94 14.03
CA ILE A 400 2.31 0.86 12.59
C ILE A 400 1.35 1.95 12.08
N ALA A 401 0.27 2.26 12.79
CA ALA A 401 -0.65 3.35 12.44
C ALA A 401 0.09 4.68 12.34
N ALA A 402 0.93 4.99 13.33
CA ALA A 402 1.67 6.24 13.36
C ALA A 402 2.75 6.32 12.27
N LEU A 403 3.43 5.20 11.98
CA LEU A 403 4.40 5.12 10.89
C LEU A 403 3.71 5.18 9.52
N ALA A 404 2.60 4.47 9.34
CA ALA A 404 1.79 4.49 8.13
C ALA A 404 1.23 5.88 7.84
N LEU A 405 0.71 6.56 8.86
CA LEU A 405 0.22 7.94 8.73
C LEU A 405 1.33 8.87 8.22
N LEU A 406 2.54 8.73 8.76
CA LEU A 406 3.69 9.55 8.37
C LEU A 406 4.15 9.25 6.94
N VAL A 407 4.22 7.98 6.57
CA VAL A 407 4.61 7.56 5.21
C VAL A 407 3.57 8.00 4.19
N ASP A 408 2.29 7.72 4.42
CA ASP A 408 1.21 8.05 3.50
C ASP A 408 1.06 9.58 3.36
N PHE A 409 1.18 10.33 4.45
CA PHE A 409 1.19 11.80 4.41
C PHE A 409 2.34 12.35 3.56
N THR A 410 3.55 11.81 3.74
CA THR A 410 4.73 12.24 2.99
C THR A 410 4.55 11.93 1.49
N GLU A 411 4.06 10.72 1.17
CA GLU A 411 3.81 10.31 -0.22
C GLU A 411 2.71 11.16 -0.87
N LEU A 412 1.61 11.40 -0.15
CA LEU A 412 0.50 12.24 -0.61
C LEU A 412 0.99 13.68 -0.83
N SER A 413 1.70 14.26 0.14
CA SER A 413 2.32 15.59 0.02
C SER A 413 3.25 15.69 -1.19
N ASN A 414 4.03 14.66 -1.48
CA ASN A 414 4.95 14.68 -2.63
C ASN A 414 4.22 14.61 -3.96
N ARG A 415 3.11 13.86 -4.05
CA ARG A 415 2.33 13.70 -5.28
C ARG A 415 1.35 14.85 -5.54
N THR A 416 0.70 15.36 -4.50
CA THR A 416 -0.39 16.34 -4.62
C THR A 416 -0.02 17.72 -4.11
N GLY A 417 1.18 17.88 -3.54
CA GLY A 417 1.65 19.16 -3.01
C GLY A 417 1.68 20.28 -4.05
N ALA A 418 1.63 19.92 -5.34
CA ALA A 418 1.63 20.86 -6.44
C ALA A 418 0.26 21.35 -6.91
N LEU A 419 -0.83 20.88 -6.30
CA LEU A 419 -2.19 21.17 -6.74
C LEU A 419 -2.77 22.40 -6.01
N ALA A 420 -3.58 23.21 -6.70
CA ALA A 420 -4.07 24.49 -6.20
C ALA A 420 -4.90 24.42 -4.90
N ASP A 421 -5.65 23.33 -4.66
CA ASP A 421 -6.50 23.14 -3.47
C ASP A 421 -5.82 22.38 -2.32
N TYR A 422 -4.51 22.12 -2.45
CA TYR A 422 -3.75 21.35 -1.47
C TYR A 422 -3.53 22.14 -0.16
N SER A 423 -3.61 21.42 0.97
CA SER A 423 -3.26 21.95 2.30
C SER A 423 -2.68 20.84 3.16
N ALA A 424 -1.62 21.13 3.92
CA ALA A 424 -0.96 20.17 4.81
C ALA A 424 -1.95 19.50 5.78
N LEU A 425 -2.86 20.28 6.37
CA LEU A 425 -3.83 19.78 7.34
C LEU A 425 -4.89 18.89 6.67
N LYS A 426 -5.34 19.24 5.46
CA LYS A 426 -6.27 18.41 4.70
C LYS A 426 -5.59 17.11 4.25
N ALA A 427 -4.33 17.18 3.81
CA ALA A 427 -3.50 16.02 3.47
C ALA A 427 -3.30 15.08 4.65
N LEU A 428 -3.06 15.63 5.84
CA LEU A 428 -3.01 14.86 7.08
C LEU A 428 -4.35 14.16 7.36
N GLY A 429 -5.46 14.87 7.23
CA GLY A 429 -6.80 14.31 7.39
C GLY A 429 -7.10 13.16 6.42
N VAL A 430 -6.77 13.34 5.13
CA VAL A 430 -6.89 12.29 4.11
C VAL A 430 -6.02 11.08 4.44
N SER A 431 -4.78 11.32 4.87
CA SER A 431 -3.88 10.23 5.27
C SER A 431 -4.41 9.46 6.48
N ALA A 432 -4.97 10.16 7.47
CA ALA A 432 -5.59 9.55 8.64
C ALA A 432 -6.79 8.67 8.30
N MET A 433 -7.57 9.04 7.28
CA MET A 433 -8.68 8.23 6.78
C MET A 433 -8.21 6.95 6.06
N ARG A 434 -6.97 6.93 5.53
CA ARG A 434 -6.37 5.74 4.89
C ARG A 434 -5.71 4.79 5.88
N VAL A 435 -5.31 5.26 7.06
CA VAL A 435 -4.64 4.44 8.07
C VAL A 435 -5.42 3.16 8.41
N PRO A 436 -6.74 3.16 8.64
CA PRO A 436 -7.47 1.92 8.94
C PRO A 436 -7.34 0.87 7.82
N PHE A 437 -7.29 1.29 6.56
CA PHE A 437 -7.03 0.40 5.43
C PHE A 437 -5.62 -0.19 5.47
N ILE A 438 -4.61 0.64 5.75
CA ILE A 438 -3.23 0.16 5.93
C ILE A 438 -3.12 -0.81 7.12
N LEU A 439 -3.83 -0.54 8.22
CA LEU A 439 -3.90 -1.44 9.38
C LEU A 439 -4.56 -2.77 9.05
N GLN A 440 -5.63 -2.77 8.26
CA GLN A 440 -6.28 -4.01 7.82
C GLN A 440 -5.32 -4.88 7.01
N VAL A 441 -4.57 -4.26 6.09
CA VAL A 441 -3.59 -4.94 5.25
C VAL A 441 -2.41 -5.48 6.06
N THR A 442 -1.95 -4.74 7.08
CA THR A 442 -0.79 -5.11 7.90
C THR A 442 -1.12 -6.05 9.07
N LEU A 443 -2.41 -6.25 9.38
CA LEU A 443 -2.89 -7.04 10.52
C LEU A 443 -2.25 -8.45 10.66
N PRO A 444 -2.06 -9.26 9.60
CA PRO A 444 -1.41 -10.56 9.71
C PRO A 444 0.03 -10.47 10.25
N PHE A 445 0.78 -9.47 9.82
CA PHE A 445 2.15 -9.22 10.29
C PHE A 445 2.15 -8.74 11.73
N VAL A 446 1.21 -7.87 12.08
CA VAL A 446 1.04 -7.43 13.48
C VAL A 446 0.80 -8.63 14.39
N MET A 447 -0.07 -9.56 13.98
CA MET A 447 -0.32 -10.78 14.74
C MET A 447 0.95 -11.64 14.88
N LEU A 448 1.72 -11.83 13.82
CA LEU A 448 3.00 -12.56 13.85
C LEU A 448 3.97 -11.91 14.85
N PHE A 449 4.27 -10.63 14.70
CA PHE A 449 5.23 -9.92 15.54
C PHE A 449 4.78 -9.80 17.00
N ALA A 450 3.50 -9.52 17.24
CA ALA A 450 2.94 -9.44 18.59
C ALA A 450 2.99 -10.81 19.29
N THR A 451 2.77 -11.90 18.56
CA THR A 451 2.86 -13.27 19.11
C THR A 451 4.30 -13.63 19.42
N ILE A 452 5.25 -13.38 18.51
CA ILE A 452 6.70 -13.58 18.76
C ILE A 452 7.13 -12.80 19.99
N ALA A 453 6.83 -11.50 20.05
CA ALA A 453 7.20 -10.64 21.18
C ALA A 453 6.59 -11.12 22.50
N THR A 454 5.34 -11.59 22.47
CA THR A 454 4.66 -12.14 23.66
C THR A 454 5.35 -13.41 24.15
N LEU A 455 5.58 -14.39 23.27
CA LEU A 455 6.20 -15.67 23.62
C LEU A 455 7.65 -15.50 24.10
N ILE A 456 8.44 -14.64 23.43
CA ILE A 456 9.80 -14.29 23.87
C ILE A 456 9.78 -13.68 25.27
N ALA A 457 8.85 -12.75 25.52
CA ALA A 457 8.77 -12.08 26.80
C ALA A 457 8.25 -12.99 27.94
N LEU A 458 7.52 -14.07 27.63
CA LEU A 458 7.17 -15.12 28.59
C LEU A 458 8.37 -16.04 28.86
N ASN A 459 9.11 -16.44 27.82
CA ASN A 459 10.31 -17.25 27.93
C ASN A 459 11.41 -16.57 28.76
N ARG A 460 11.66 -15.28 28.53
CA ARG A 460 12.67 -14.51 29.28
C ARG A 460 12.35 -14.38 30.77
N LYS A 461 11.07 -14.40 31.14
CA LYS A 461 10.61 -14.40 32.54
C LYS A 461 10.46 -15.80 33.12
N TYR A 462 10.88 -16.83 32.38
CA TYR A 462 10.73 -18.26 32.73
C TYR A 462 9.26 -18.70 32.94
N GLU A 463 8.26 -17.93 32.51
CA GLU A 463 6.85 -18.24 32.72
C GLU A 463 6.42 -19.50 31.96
N LEU A 464 6.92 -19.67 30.74
CA LEU A 464 6.69 -20.88 29.92
C LEU A 464 7.41 -22.11 30.47
N VAL A 465 8.60 -21.92 31.04
CA VAL A 465 9.38 -23.00 31.66
C VAL A 465 8.66 -23.54 32.89
N VAL A 466 8.17 -22.64 33.74
CA VAL A 466 7.37 -23.00 34.91
C VAL A 466 6.08 -23.71 34.50
N ALA A 467 5.36 -23.20 33.49
CA ALA A 467 4.15 -23.84 32.98
C ALA A 467 4.40 -25.28 32.49
N ARG A 468 5.48 -25.52 31.72
CA ARG A 468 5.86 -26.87 31.30
C ARG A 468 6.23 -27.78 32.47
N SER A 469 6.99 -27.28 33.45
CA SER A 469 7.34 -28.07 34.64
C SER A 469 6.13 -28.43 35.52
N ALA A 470 5.06 -27.65 35.42
CA ALA A 470 3.78 -27.94 36.08
C ALA A 470 2.88 -28.91 35.29
N GLY A 471 3.39 -29.51 34.20
CA GLY A 471 2.67 -30.49 33.38
C GLY A 471 1.76 -29.88 32.31
N MET A 472 1.85 -28.58 32.04
CA MET A 472 1.07 -27.94 30.97
C MET A 472 1.65 -28.28 29.60
N SER A 473 0.82 -28.84 28.71
CA SER A 473 1.23 -29.20 27.35
C SER A 473 1.43 -27.97 26.46
N ALA A 474 2.16 -28.15 25.35
CA ALA A 474 2.42 -27.06 24.41
C ALA A 474 1.14 -26.44 23.85
N TRP A 475 0.19 -27.29 23.53
CA TRP A 475 -1.14 -26.92 23.05
C TRP A 475 -1.94 -26.12 24.08
N GLN A 476 -1.87 -26.46 25.37
CA GLN A 476 -2.62 -25.77 26.42
C GLN A 476 -2.10 -24.35 26.70
N PHE A 477 -0.78 -24.15 26.61
CA PHE A 477 -0.20 -22.82 26.81
C PHE A 477 -0.31 -21.94 25.56
N LEU A 478 -0.35 -22.53 24.35
CA LEU A 478 -0.53 -21.80 23.08
C LEU A 478 -2.00 -21.51 22.75
N ALA A 479 -2.96 -22.34 23.18
CA ALA A 479 -4.38 -22.12 22.92
C ALA A 479 -4.87 -20.67 23.15
N PRO A 480 -4.46 -19.95 24.21
CA PRO A 480 -4.86 -18.56 24.42
C PRO A 480 -4.36 -17.60 23.34
N THR A 481 -3.20 -17.87 22.72
CA THR A 481 -2.69 -17.03 21.63
C THR A 481 -3.51 -17.24 20.36
N TRP A 482 -3.95 -18.46 20.08
CA TRP A 482 -4.82 -18.77 18.94
C TRP A 482 -6.23 -18.19 19.12
N VAL A 483 -6.78 -18.28 20.34
CA VAL A 483 -8.08 -17.67 20.66
C VAL A 483 -8.00 -16.14 20.53
N ALA A 484 -6.93 -15.51 21.02
CA ALA A 484 -6.69 -14.09 20.82
C ALA A 484 -6.55 -13.73 19.34
N ALA A 485 -5.83 -14.54 18.55
CA ALA A 485 -5.67 -14.34 17.12
C ALA A 485 -7.01 -14.41 16.36
N LEU A 486 -7.86 -15.38 16.70
CA LEU A 486 -9.21 -15.51 16.16
C LEU A 486 -10.06 -14.28 16.49
N PHE A 487 -10.01 -13.81 17.74
CA PHE A 487 -10.75 -12.63 18.18
C PHE A 487 -10.28 -11.35 17.49
N VAL A 488 -8.96 -11.14 17.37
CA VAL A 488 -8.39 -10.00 16.65
C VAL A 488 -8.76 -10.05 15.16
N GLY A 489 -8.73 -11.24 14.54
CA GLY A 489 -9.13 -11.40 13.15
C GLY A 489 -10.62 -11.11 12.93
N LEU A 490 -11.48 -11.57 13.85
CA LEU A 490 -12.91 -11.26 13.81
C LEU A 490 -13.16 -9.75 13.98
N ALA A 491 -12.47 -9.09 14.91
CA ALA A 491 -12.51 -7.63 15.04
C ALA A 491 -11.97 -6.92 13.79
N GLY A 492 -10.95 -7.48 13.14
CA GLY A 492 -10.43 -7.03 11.85
C GLY A 492 -11.50 -7.01 10.75
N VAL A 493 -12.33 -8.05 10.70
CA VAL A 493 -13.42 -8.16 9.73
C VAL A 493 -14.63 -7.28 10.10
N LEU A 494 -15.08 -7.34 11.35
CA LEU A 494 -16.34 -6.72 11.74
C LEU A 494 -16.23 -5.22 12.05
N VAL A 495 -15.07 -4.76 12.50
CA VAL A 495 -14.84 -3.37 12.94
C VAL A 495 -13.86 -2.67 12.01
N LEU A 496 -12.67 -3.24 11.80
CA LEU A 496 -11.62 -2.56 11.05
C LEU A 496 -11.95 -2.47 9.56
N ASN A 497 -12.56 -3.48 8.95
CA ASN A 497 -12.89 -3.45 7.53
C ASN A 497 -13.90 -2.34 7.15
N PRO A 498 -15.05 -2.19 7.81
CA PRO A 498 -15.94 -1.06 7.54
C PRO A 498 -15.27 0.31 7.73
N LEU A 499 -14.42 0.46 8.76
CA LEU A 499 -13.66 1.69 8.98
C LEU A 499 -12.64 1.94 7.85
N ALA A 500 -11.96 0.89 7.40
CA ALA A 500 -11.01 0.93 6.30
C ALA A 500 -11.66 1.31 4.97
N THR A 501 -12.74 0.63 4.58
CA THR A 501 -13.40 0.87 3.30
C THR A 501 -14.02 2.25 3.23
N ASN A 502 -14.74 2.66 4.28
CA ASN A 502 -15.39 3.98 4.33
C ASN A 502 -14.37 5.11 4.45
N GLY A 503 -13.32 4.92 5.27
CA GLY A 503 -12.24 5.89 5.38
C GLY A 503 -11.51 6.06 4.05
N PHE A 504 -11.17 4.96 3.37
CA PHE A 504 -10.50 5.01 2.09
C PHE A 504 -11.36 5.64 0.99
N SER A 505 -12.67 5.34 0.93
CA SER A 505 -13.57 5.97 -0.05
C SER A 505 -13.71 7.48 0.17
N LEU A 506 -13.78 7.92 1.43
CA LEU A 506 -13.79 9.36 1.77
C LEU A 506 -12.46 10.03 1.40
N ALA A 507 -11.33 9.37 1.68
CA ALA A 507 -10.01 9.86 1.31
C ALA A 507 -9.86 10.03 -0.21
N GLN A 508 -10.37 9.08 -1.00
CA GLN A 508 -10.38 9.18 -2.46
C GLN A 508 -11.29 10.29 -2.97
N ALA A 509 -12.47 10.47 -2.38
CA ALA A 509 -13.38 11.56 -2.73
C ALA A 509 -12.72 12.94 -2.51
N ILE A 510 -11.97 13.11 -1.42
CA ILE A 510 -11.24 14.35 -1.12
C ILE A 510 -10.05 14.53 -2.07
N GLU A 511 -9.20 13.51 -2.29
CA GLU A 511 -8.05 13.62 -3.21
C GLU A 511 -8.52 13.96 -4.63
N GLY A 512 -9.64 13.37 -5.06
CA GLY A 512 -10.27 13.66 -6.35
C GLY A 512 -10.61 15.15 -6.55
N SER A 513 -10.95 15.86 -5.47
CA SER A 513 -11.21 17.31 -5.52
C SER A 513 -9.96 18.14 -5.81
N TRP A 514 -8.77 17.70 -5.35
CA TRP A 514 -7.54 18.48 -5.51
C TRP A 514 -6.99 18.45 -6.94
N LYS A 515 -7.23 17.38 -7.69
CA LYS A 515 -6.74 17.23 -9.08
C LYS A 515 -7.51 18.08 -10.11
N GLY A 516 -8.10 19.21 -9.70
CA GLY A 516 -8.86 20.12 -10.57
C GLY A 516 -10.08 19.47 -11.24
N SER A 517 -10.46 18.29 -10.77
CA SER A 517 -11.50 17.45 -11.31
C SER A 517 -12.84 17.81 -10.67
N SER A 518 -13.27 19.05 -10.89
CA SER A 518 -14.56 19.67 -10.55
C SER A 518 -15.49 18.88 -9.60
N GLN A 519 -15.40 19.21 -8.30
CA GLN A 519 -16.39 19.23 -7.21
C GLN A 519 -17.59 18.26 -7.10
N ASN A 520 -17.82 17.29 -7.99
CA ASN A 520 -18.96 16.37 -7.88
C ASN A 520 -18.70 14.99 -8.51
N ARG A 521 -17.58 14.37 -8.17
CA ARG A 521 -17.10 13.11 -8.79
C ARG A 521 -17.32 11.82 -7.99
N LEU A 522 -18.29 11.77 -7.06
CA LEU A 522 -18.71 10.46 -6.54
C LEU A 522 -19.29 9.56 -7.66
N PHE A 523 -19.70 10.12 -8.82
CA PHE A 523 -20.18 9.36 -9.99
C PHE A 523 -19.94 10.03 -11.37
N ASN A 524 -18.93 10.89 -11.53
CA ASN A 524 -18.59 11.41 -12.87
C ASN A 524 -17.24 10.83 -13.30
N THR A 525 -17.23 9.55 -13.64
CA THR A 525 -16.29 9.04 -14.65
C THR A 525 -16.45 9.98 -15.84
N LYS A 526 -15.40 10.69 -16.25
CA LYS A 526 -15.37 11.20 -17.62
C LYS A 526 -15.56 9.94 -18.47
N GLU A 527 -16.77 9.73 -18.97
CA GLU A 527 -17.09 8.63 -19.87
C GLU A 527 -17.22 7.24 -19.23
N PRO A 528 -18.35 6.91 -18.56
CA PRO A 528 -18.59 5.53 -18.17
C PRO A 528 -18.79 4.68 -19.41
N TRP A 529 -18.19 3.50 -19.41
CA TRP A 529 -18.46 2.47 -20.40
C TRP A 529 -19.19 1.31 -19.75
N LEU A 530 -20.32 0.93 -20.32
CA LEU A 530 -21.15 -0.18 -19.87
C LEU A 530 -21.34 -1.16 -21.03
N ARG A 531 -21.37 -2.45 -20.72
CA ARG A 531 -21.78 -3.50 -21.65
C ARG A 531 -23.08 -4.11 -21.14
N GLN A 532 -24.07 -4.16 -22.02
CA GLN A 532 -25.32 -4.85 -21.79
C GLN A 532 -25.39 -6.04 -22.76
N SER A 533 -25.62 -7.24 -22.24
CA SER A 533 -25.87 -8.42 -23.09
C SER A 533 -27.33 -8.45 -23.53
N ARG A 534 -27.60 -8.99 -24.72
CA ARG A 534 -28.94 -9.11 -25.31
C ARG A 534 -29.32 -10.59 -25.47
N ASP A 535 -30.60 -10.90 -25.37
CA ASP A 535 -31.11 -12.29 -25.37
C ASP A 535 -30.83 -13.05 -26.69
N ASP A 536 -30.57 -12.33 -27.78
CA ASP A 536 -30.24 -12.87 -29.09
C ASP A 536 -28.73 -13.13 -29.29
N GLY A 537 -27.93 -13.08 -28.22
CA GLY A 537 -26.48 -13.27 -28.28
C GLY A 537 -25.69 -12.03 -28.72
N GLY A 538 -26.36 -10.91 -29.01
CA GLY A 538 -25.73 -9.61 -29.24
C GLY A 538 -25.36 -8.86 -27.95
N ALA A 539 -24.76 -7.69 -28.10
CA ALA A 539 -24.46 -6.80 -26.98
C ALA A 539 -24.65 -5.33 -27.36
N ILE A 540 -24.94 -4.48 -26.38
CA ILE A 540 -24.99 -3.03 -26.54
C ILE A 540 -23.88 -2.44 -25.68
N LEU A 541 -22.99 -1.68 -26.30
CA LEU A 541 -22.00 -0.88 -25.58
C LEU A 541 -22.53 0.53 -25.41
N ILE A 542 -22.50 1.01 -24.17
CA ILE A 542 -23.09 2.29 -23.78
C ILE A 542 -21.98 3.16 -23.22
N THR A 543 -21.85 4.37 -23.75
CA THR A 543 -20.95 5.40 -23.23
C THR A 543 -21.64 6.75 -23.19
N ALA A 544 -21.14 7.67 -22.38
CA ALA A 544 -21.66 9.03 -22.27
C ALA A 544 -20.49 10.00 -22.11
N LYS A 545 -20.71 11.30 -22.24
CA LYS A 545 -19.69 12.30 -21.84
C LYS A 545 -19.77 12.62 -20.36
N THR A 546 -21.01 12.77 -19.88
CA THR A 546 -21.31 13.15 -18.50
C THR A 546 -22.51 12.35 -18.01
N VAL A 547 -22.56 12.05 -16.71
CA VAL A 547 -23.71 11.40 -16.06
C VAL A 547 -24.26 12.27 -14.94
N ALA A 548 -25.58 12.49 -14.94
CA ALA A 548 -26.31 13.15 -13.86
C ALA A 548 -26.87 12.13 -12.83
N ASN A 549 -26.92 12.59 -11.58
CA ASN A 549 -26.75 11.72 -10.41
C ASN A 549 -28.04 11.33 -9.67
N GLN A 550 -29.18 11.99 -9.91
CA GLN A 550 -30.44 11.64 -9.24
C GLN A 550 -31.18 10.54 -10.01
N ASP A 551 -31.21 10.62 -11.34
CA ASP A 551 -32.06 9.76 -12.19
C ASP A 551 -31.29 8.92 -13.22
N ILE A 552 -29.95 8.83 -13.13
CA ILE A 552 -29.04 8.27 -14.16
C ILE A 552 -29.44 8.76 -15.56
N THR A 553 -29.10 10.02 -15.80
CA THR A 553 -29.22 10.65 -17.11
C THR A 553 -27.83 10.76 -17.72
N LEU A 554 -27.60 10.04 -18.81
CA LEU A 554 -26.39 10.10 -19.62
C LEU A 554 -26.53 11.29 -20.59
N TYR A 555 -25.57 12.20 -20.62
CA TYR A 555 -25.49 13.29 -21.60
C TYR A 555 -24.46 12.97 -22.68
N GLU A 556 -24.79 13.33 -23.93
CA GLU A 556 -24.04 12.93 -25.12
C GLU A 556 -23.81 11.40 -25.13
N ALA A 557 -24.90 10.67 -24.95
CA ALA A 557 -24.89 9.21 -24.84
C ALA A 557 -24.69 8.56 -26.22
N VAL A 558 -23.91 7.49 -26.27
CA VAL A 558 -23.69 6.70 -27.47
C VAL A 558 -23.98 5.25 -27.15
N PHE A 559 -24.94 4.67 -27.88
CA PHE A 559 -25.28 3.25 -27.82
C PHE A 559 -24.80 2.57 -29.10
N ILE A 560 -24.04 1.50 -28.96
CA ILE A 560 -23.45 0.78 -30.09
C ILE A 560 -23.95 -0.65 -30.03
N GLU A 561 -24.80 -1.01 -30.99
CA GLU A 561 -25.36 -2.35 -31.11
C GLU A 561 -24.38 -3.27 -31.84
N ILE A 562 -24.00 -4.36 -31.16
CA ILE A 562 -23.15 -5.42 -31.66
C ILE A 562 -24.02 -6.64 -31.91
N GLY A 563 -24.03 -7.14 -33.15
CA GLY A 563 -24.72 -8.38 -33.51
C GLY A 563 -23.96 -9.62 -33.02
N GLU A 564 -24.60 -10.79 -33.14
CA GLU A 564 -24.02 -12.10 -32.79
C GLU A 564 -22.68 -12.37 -33.54
N ASP A 565 -22.51 -11.80 -34.74
CA ASP A 565 -21.28 -11.92 -35.54
C ASP A 565 -20.13 -10.98 -35.10
N GLY A 566 -20.32 -10.28 -33.98
CA GLY A 566 -19.37 -9.33 -33.39
C GLY A 566 -19.25 -8.02 -34.17
N ARG A 567 -20.12 -7.76 -35.14
CA ARG A 567 -20.08 -6.51 -35.93
C ARG A 567 -21.04 -5.47 -35.37
N VAL A 568 -20.64 -4.22 -35.51
CA VAL A 568 -21.53 -3.09 -35.23
C VAL A 568 -22.65 -3.06 -36.27
N VAL A 569 -23.88 -3.23 -35.79
CA VAL A 569 -25.14 -3.19 -36.55
C VAL A 569 -25.62 -1.75 -36.70
N ALA A 570 -25.67 -1.04 -35.58
CA ALA A 570 -26.12 0.34 -35.49
C ALA A 570 -25.36 1.10 -34.39
N ARG A 571 -25.22 2.41 -34.59
CA ARG A 571 -24.72 3.36 -33.60
C ARG A 571 -25.78 4.44 -33.40
N HIS A 572 -26.14 4.69 -32.16
CA HIS A 572 -27.13 5.69 -31.76
C HIS A 572 -26.41 6.76 -30.94
N ASP A 573 -26.20 7.93 -31.54
CA ASP A 573 -25.66 9.10 -30.83
C ASP A 573 -26.84 9.97 -30.37
N ALA A 574 -26.95 10.22 -29.06
CA ALA A 574 -28.09 10.90 -28.45
C ALA A 574 -27.66 12.07 -27.57
N ALA A 575 -28.49 13.13 -27.51
CA ALA A 575 -28.23 14.27 -26.63
C ALA A 575 -28.35 13.87 -25.15
N SER A 576 -29.36 13.06 -24.82
CA SER A 576 -29.48 12.45 -23.50
C SER A 576 -30.12 11.07 -23.52
N ALA A 577 -29.81 10.25 -22.52
CA ALA A 577 -30.48 8.99 -22.27
C ALA A 577 -30.75 8.83 -20.77
N HIS A 578 -32.01 8.63 -20.41
CA HIS A 578 -32.47 8.43 -19.04
C HIS A 578 -32.78 6.95 -18.80
N LEU A 579 -32.29 6.40 -17.69
CA LEU A 579 -32.58 5.01 -17.30
C LEU A 579 -33.92 4.94 -16.55
N ALA A 580 -34.96 4.45 -17.21
CA ALA A 580 -36.25 4.12 -16.60
C ALA A 580 -36.29 2.62 -16.20
N GLU A 581 -37.35 2.18 -15.51
CA GLU A 581 -37.50 0.78 -15.11
C GLU A 581 -37.56 -0.16 -16.32
N GLY A 582 -36.46 -0.86 -16.59
CA GLY A 582 -36.38 -1.85 -17.66
C GLY A 582 -36.13 -1.30 -19.06
N GLU A 583 -35.98 0.02 -19.22
CA GLU A 583 -35.69 0.65 -20.52
C GLU A 583 -34.81 1.91 -20.42
N TRP A 584 -33.96 2.11 -21.43
CA TRP A 584 -33.30 3.39 -21.70
C TRP A 584 -34.22 4.25 -22.55
N VAL A 585 -34.63 5.40 -22.02
CA VAL A 585 -35.34 6.43 -22.78
C VAL A 585 -34.32 7.40 -23.35
N ILE A 586 -34.09 7.30 -24.66
CA ILE A 586 -33.08 8.06 -25.40
C ILE A 586 -33.77 9.20 -26.15
N THR A 587 -33.26 10.42 -26.04
CA THR A 587 -33.81 11.62 -26.69
C THR A 587 -32.82 12.26 -27.65
N ASP A 588 -33.35 12.82 -28.75
CA ASP A 588 -32.58 13.43 -29.84
C ASP A 588 -31.50 12.49 -30.38
N VAL A 589 -31.94 11.34 -30.87
CA VAL A 589 -31.06 10.26 -31.34
C VAL A 589 -30.81 10.36 -32.83
N THR A 590 -29.54 10.29 -33.20
CA THR A 590 -29.07 10.10 -34.57
C THR A 590 -28.60 8.66 -34.71
N THR A 591 -29.35 7.86 -35.48
CA THR A 591 -29.01 6.47 -35.75
C THR A 591 -28.18 6.38 -37.02
N SER A 592 -26.93 5.97 -36.87
CA SER A 592 -25.98 5.71 -37.96
C SER A 592 -25.79 4.21 -38.14
N ALA A 593 -26.09 3.71 -39.33
CA ALA A 593 -25.88 2.31 -39.69
C ALA A 593 -25.04 2.20 -40.96
N PRO A 594 -24.22 1.13 -41.12
CA PRO A 594 -23.38 0.99 -42.30
C PRO A 594 -24.19 1.01 -43.60
N ARG A 595 -23.74 1.84 -44.57
CA ARG A 595 -24.38 2.01 -45.89
C ARG A 595 -25.83 2.54 -45.85
N ARG A 596 -26.28 3.12 -44.73
CA ARG A 596 -27.57 3.82 -44.62
C ARG A 596 -27.32 5.28 -44.27
N ARG A 597 -28.23 6.16 -44.69
CA ARG A 597 -28.20 7.56 -44.26
C ARG A 597 -28.60 7.64 -42.77
N PRO A 598 -28.02 8.56 -41.98
CA PRO A 598 -28.40 8.76 -40.60
C PRO A 598 -29.90 9.07 -40.48
N VAL A 599 -30.58 8.44 -39.53
CA VAL A 599 -31.99 8.68 -39.23
C VAL A 599 -32.08 9.41 -37.90
N LEU A 600 -32.72 10.58 -37.90
CA LEU A 600 -33.01 11.36 -36.71
C LEU A 600 -34.34 10.91 -36.12
N ALA A 601 -34.38 10.72 -34.80
CA ALA A 601 -35.60 10.52 -34.05
C ALA A 601 -35.54 11.32 -32.76
N GLU A 602 -36.65 11.96 -32.39
CA GLU A 602 -36.73 12.75 -31.14
C GLU A 602 -36.68 11.85 -29.90
N ARG A 603 -37.21 10.63 -30.00
CA ARG A 603 -37.27 9.69 -28.88
C ARG A 603 -37.18 8.24 -29.35
N MET A 604 -36.42 7.43 -28.63
CA MET A 604 -36.28 5.99 -28.83
C MET A 604 -36.18 5.29 -27.47
N THR A 605 -36.71 4.08 -27.35
CA THR A 605 -36.53 3.24 -26.16
C THR A 605 -35.70 2.01 -26.50
N ILE A 606 -34.75 1.68 -25.63
CA ILE A 606 -33.95 0.45 -25.71
C ILE A 606 -34.21 -0.36 -24.45
N PRO A 607 -34.74 -1.60 -24.55
CA PRO A 607 -34.95 -2.43 -23.37
C PRO A 607 -33.62 -2.71 -22.68
N THR A 608 -33.62 -2.64 -21.36
CA THR A 608 -32.43 -2.86 -20.54
C THR A 608 -32.75 -3.68 -19.31
N SER A 609 -31.88 -4.65 -19.03
CA SER A 609 -31.89 -5.34 -17.75
C SER A 609 -31.15 -4.55 -16.67
N LEU A 610 -30.45 -3.45 -17.01
CA LEU A 610 -29.63 -2.67 -16.07
C LEU A 610 -30.50 -1.91 -15.07
N HIS A 611 -30.22 -2.13 -13.78
CA HIS A 611 -30.82 -1.35 -12.69
C HIS A 611 -29.89 -0.23 -12.23
N THR A 612 -30.50 0.89 -11.81
CA THR A 612 -29.83 2.11 -11.34
C THR A 612 -28.79 1.86 -10.24
N GLU A 613 -29.07 0.91 -9.34
CA GLU A 613 -28.18 0.57 -8.23
C GLU A 613 -26.89 -0.12 -8.70
N VAL A 614 -26.92 -0.81 -9.84
CA VAL A 614 -25.81 -1.65 -10.31
C VAL A 614 -24.82 -0.84 -11.14
N VAL A 615 -25.32 0.09 -11.96
CA VAL A 615 -24.47 1.06 -12.66
C VAL A 615 -23.68 1.90 -11.64
N ARG A 616 -24.28 2.23 -10.50
CA ARG A 616 -23.59 2.90 -9.38
C ARG A 616 -22.52 2.02 -8.71
N GLN A 617 -22.75 0.71 -8.60
CA GLN A 617 -21.89 -0.20 -7.83
C GLN A 617 -20.78 -0.89 -8.66
N ALA A 618 -20.98 -1.11 -9.96
CA ALA A 618 -20.00 -1.75 -10.85
C ALA A 618 -18.71 -0.92 -11.06
N LEU A 619 -18.72 0.36 -10.67
CA LEU A 619 -17.60 1.29 -10.82
C LEU A 619 -16.69 1.36 -9.58
N VAL A 620 -17.05 0.70 -8.47
CA VAL A 620 -16.28 0.75 -7.22
C VAL A 620 -15.35 -0.46 -7.12
N PRO A 621 -14.03 -0.29 -6.93
CA PRO A 621 -13.11 -1.41 -6.74
C PRO A 621 -13.52 -2.33 -5.57
N PRO A 622 -13.42 -3.66 -5.72
CA PRO A 622 -13.88 -4.61 -4.70
C PRO A 622 -13.30 -4.38 -3.30
N ASP A 623 -12.06 -3.92 -3.21
CA ASP A 623 -11.38 -3.68 -1.92
C ASP A 623 -11.95 -2.47 -1.14
N MET A 624 -12.77 -1.61 -1.78
CA MET A 624 -13.45 -0.48 -1.14
C MET A 624 -14.86 -0.81 -0.67
N VAL A 625 -15.31 -2.05 -0.87
CA VAL A 625 -16.66 -2.46 -0.52
C VAL A 625 -16.65 -3.06 0.88
N PRO A 626 -17.45 -2.51 1.82
CA PRO A 626 -17.57 -3.10 3.15
C PRO A 626 -18.07 -4.54 3.07
N ILE A 627 -17.58 -5.42 3.95
CA ILE A 627 -17.96 -6.85 3.94
C ILE A 627 -19.48 -7.09 3.90
N TYR A 628 -20.26 -6.25 4.59
CA TYR A 628 -21.73 -6.38 4.66
C TYR A 628 -22.44 -6.09 3.32
N ALA A 629 -21.77 -5.38 2.40
CA ALA A 629 -22.29 -5.06 1.07
C ALA A 629 -21.81 -6.04 0.00
N LEU A 630 -20.70 -6.76 0.22
CA LEU A 630 -20.08 -7.66 -0.78
C LEU A 630 -21.03 -8.74 -1.29
N GLY A 631 -21.83 -9.37 -0.41
CA GLY A 631 -22.77 -10.42 -0.83
C GLY A 631 -23.78 -9.92 -1.87
N ARG A 632 -24.45 -8.80 -1.57
CA ARG A 632 -25.40 -8.17 -2.50
C ARG A 632 -24.74 -7.75 -3.82
N GLN A 633 -23.49 -7.29 -3.77
CA GLN A 633 -22.75 -6.92 -4.98
C GLN A 633 -22.33 -8.12 -5.84
N ILE A 634 -22.03 -9.27 -5.23
CA ILE A 634 -21.73 -10.50 -5.98
C ILE A 634 -22.99 -10.97 -6.72
N ASP A 635 -24.13 -10.97 -6.04
CA ASP A 635 -25.41 -11.37 -6.62
C ASP A 635 -25.82 -10.42 -7.75
N ALA A 636 -25.65 -9.12 -7.53
CA ALA A 636 -25.80 -8.09 -8.56
C ALA A 636 -24.87 -8.37 -9.74
N ALA A 637 -23.54 -8.43 -9.56
CA ALA A 637 -22.59 -8.64 -10.66
C ALA A 637 -22.94 -9.86 -11.52
N ARG A 638 -23.37 -10.98 -10.88
CA ARG A 638 -23.82 -12.19 -11.58
C ARG A 638 -25.09 -11.96 -12.41
N SER A 639 -26.08 -11.23 -11.90
CA SER A 639 -27.34 -10.99 -12.63
C SER A 639 -27.17 -10.11 -13.87
N PHE A 640 -26.10 -9.30 -13.95
CA PHE A 640 -25.82 -8.43 -15.11
C PHE A 640 -24.71 -8.96 -16.04
N GLY A 641 -24.22 -10.20 -15.83
CA GLY A 641 -23.14 -10.77 -16.64
C GLY A 641 -21.79 -10.07 -16.48
N VAL A 642 -21.59 -9.34 -15.38
CA VAL A 642 -20.32 -8.68 -15.03
C VAL A 642 -19.43 -9.68 -14.28
N PRO A 643 -18.10 -9.69 -14.49
CA PRO A 643 -17.20 -10.57 -13.75
C PRO A 643 -17.34 -10.42 -12.23
N SER A 644 -17.91 -11.42 -11.57
CA SER A 644 -18.13 -11.45 -10.11
C SER A 644 -16.94 -12.00 -9.31
N ALA A 645 -15.93 -12.57 -10.00
CA ALA A 645 -14.79 -13.22 -9.37
C ALA A 645 -13.98 -12.30 -8.43
N PRO A 646 -13.67 -11.02 -8.77
CA PRO A 646 -12.96 -10.12 -7.86
C PRO A 646 -13.72 -9.85 -6.55
N PHE A 647 -15.03 -9.65 -6.60
CA PHE A 647 -15.88 -9.42 -5.42
C PHE A 647 -15.97 -10.68 -4.56
N SER A 648 -16.15 -11.85 -5.19
CA SER A 648 -16.17 -13.14 -4.49
C SER A 648 -14.82 -13.44 -3.84
N MET A 649 -13.71 -13.13 -4.51
CA MET A 649 -12.37 -13.29 -3.98
C MET A 649 -12.13 -12.40 -2.75
N GLN A 650 -12.57 -11.14 -2.81
CA GLN A 650 -12.46 -10.24 -1.66
C GLN A 650 -13.31 -10.74 -0.48
N TYR A 651 -14.54 -11.18 -0.73
CA TYR A 651 -15.41 -11.75 0.30
C TYR A 651 -14.75 -12.95 1.00
N HIS A 652 -14.27 -13.93 0.25
CA HIS A 652 -13.62 -15.10 0.84
C HIS A 652 -12.29 -14.76 1.53
N SER A 653 -11.53 -13.78 1.04
CA SER A 653 -10.31 -13.31 1.71
C SER A 653 -10.60 -12.72 3.09
N LEU A 654 -11.67 -11.94 3.21
CA LEU A 654 -12.08 -11.36 4.50
C LEU A 654 -12.62 -12.44 5.45
N VAL A 655 -13.41 -13.38 4.95
CA VAL A 655 -13.93 -14.50 5.77
C VAL A 655 -12.80 -15.43 6.24
N ALA A 656 -11.75 -15.62 5.44
CA ALA A 656 -10.58 -16.40 5.82
C ALA A 656 -9.61 -15.66 6.77
N LEU A 657 -9.72 -14.33 6.90
CA LEU A 657 -8.82 -13.50 7.69
C LEU A 657 -8.67 -13.97 9.16
N PRO A 658 -9.74 -14.35 9.90
CA PRO A 658 -9.59 -14.82 11.27
C PRO A 658 -8.77 -16.11 11.39
N ALA A 659 -8.94 -17.03 10.44
CA ALA A 659 -8.13 -18.24 10.38
C ALA A 659 -6.69 -17.93 9.94
N LEU A 660 -6.48 -16.95 9.06
CA LEU A 660 -5.14 -16.45 8.72
C LEU A 660 -4.41 -15.89 9.94
N MET A 661 -5.10 -15.17 10.85
CA MET A 661 -4.49 -14.69 12.10
C MET A 661 -4.01 -15.85 12.97
N VAL A 662 -4.79 -16.93 13.05
CA VAL A 662 -4.40 -18.15 13.77
C VAL A 662 -3.17 -18.77 13.11
N ALA A 663 -3.14 -18.89 11.78
CA ALA A 663 -1.97 -19.38 11.04
C ALA A 663 -0.71 -18.57 11.35
N MET A 664 -0.81 -17.24 11.37
CA MET A 664 0.30 -16.35 11.73
C MET A 664 0.77 -16.53 13.18
N ALA A 665 -0.16 -16.72 14.12
CA ALA A 665 0.17 -17.02 15.51
C ALA A 665 0.85 -18.40 15.67
N MET A 666 0.48 -19.39 14.86
CA MET A 666 1.14 -20.70 14.86
C MET A 666 2.57 -20.61 14.29
N ILE A 667 2.76 -19.89 13.19
CA ILE A 667 4.10 -19.63 12.62
C ILE A 667 4.97 -18.88 13.64
N ALA A 668 4.42 -17.91 14.37
CA ALA A 668 5.14 -17.25 15.45
C ALA A 668 5.60 -18.23 16.56
N ALA A 669 4.78 -19.24 16.87
CA ALA A 669 5.10 -20.24 17.88
C ALA A 669 6.26 -21.16 17.44
N THR A 670 6.32 -21.58 16.17
CA THR A 670 7.36 -22.52 15.68
C THR A 670 8.80 -22.00 15.91
N VAL A 671 8.99 -20.69 15.84
CA VAL A 671 10.28 -20.01 16.04
C VAL A 671 10.54 -19.52 17.47
N SER A 672 9.49 -19.39 18.29
CA SER A 672 9.63 -18.78 19.62
C SER A 672 9.82 -19.78 20.76
N LEU A 673 9.49 -21.06 20.54
CA LEU A 673 9.40 -22.08 21.60
C LEU A 673 10.69 -22.86 21.88
N ARG A 674 11.70 -22.79 21.01
CA ARG A 674 12.97 -23.48 21.25
C ARG A 674 13.74 -22.88 22.43
N PHE A 675 14.11 -23.75 23.37
CA PHE A 675 15.03 -23.42 24.46
C PHE A 675 16.43 -23.10 23.90
N VAL A 676 16.88 -21.86 24.03
CA VAL A 676 18.28 -21.49 23.76
C VAL A 676 18.85 -20.86 25.01
N ARG A 677 19.91 -21.49 25.56
CA ARG A 677 20.44 -21.20 26.90
C ARG A 677 21.04 -19.82 27.09
N PHE A 678 21.40 -19.05 26.06
CA PHE A 678 21.80 -17.65 26.18
C PHE A 678 21.68 -16.99 24.81
N GLY A 679 20.93 -15.88 24.74
CA GLY A 679 20.71 -15.11 23.51
C GLY A 679 19.87 -15.88 22.48
N GLN A 680 18.55 -15.66 22.46
CA GLN A 680 17.75 -16.09 21.31
C GLN A 680 18.39 -15.52 20.04
N SER A 681 18.85 -16.42 19.18
CA SER A 681 19.54 -16.06 17.96
C SER A 681 18.60 -15.22 17.12
N ALA A 682 18.99 -13.98 16.80
CA ALA A 682 18.28 -13.11 15.87
C ALA A 682 17.84 -13.86 14.59
N GLY A 683 18.58 -14.90 14.18
CA GLY A 683 18.21 -15.83 13.12
C GLY A 683 16.85 -16.51 13.26
N MET A 684 16.36 -16.81 14.47
CA MET A 684 15.01 -17.37 14.66
C MET A 684 13.92 -16.31 14.45
N ILE A 685 14.14 -15.07 14.88
CA ILE A 685 13.21 -13.97 14.59
C ILE A 685 13.16 -13.74 13.08
N VAL A 686 14.32 -13.70 12.42
CA VAL A 686 14.42 -13.59 10.95
C VAL A 686 13.68 -14.74 10.28
N ALA A 687 13.88 -16.00 10.69
CA ALA A 687 13.18 -17.14 10.12
C ALA A 687 11.65 -17.04 10.26
N GLY A 688 11.16 -16.54 11.40
CA GLY A 688 9.73 -16.28 11.62
C GLY A 688 9.15 -15.24 10.68
N VAL A 689 9.87 -14.13 10.52
CA VAL A 689 9.52 -13.06 9.58
C VAL A 689 9.52 -13.58 8.15
N THR A 690 10.54 -14.34 7.76
CA THR A 690 10.62 -14.96 6.44
C THR A 690 9.47 -15.92 6.19
N ALA A 691 9.13 -16.78 7.15
CA ALA A 691 8.01 -17.72 7.02
C ALA A 691 6.66 -17.00 6.89
N GLY A 692 6.40 -15.98 7.71
CA GLY A 692 5.20 -15.16 7.61
C GLY A 692 5.11 -14.39 6.28
N PHE A 693 6.24 -13.87 5.80
CA PHE A 693 6.34 -13.24 4.48
C PHE A 693 6.06 -14.22 3.34
N LEU A 694 6.63 -15.43 3.37
CA LEU A 694 6.37 -16.46 2.36
C LEU A 694 4.88 -16.83 2.30
N LEU A 695 4.25 -17.04 3.46
CA LEU A 695 2.81 -17.31 3.53
C LEU A 695 2.00 -16.15 2.92
N TYR A 696 2.42 -14.91 3.17
CA TYR A 696 1.79 -13.74 2.57
C TYR A 696 1.93 -13.70 1.05
N VAL A 697 3.13 -13.91 0.51
CA VAL A 697 3.36 -13.94 -0.95
C VAL A 697 2.48 -14.99 -1.62
N VAL A 698 2.39 -16.19 -1.04
CA VAL A 698 1.48 -17.25 -1.51
C VAL A 698 0.03 -16.79 -1.46
N THR A 699 -0.38 -16.08 -0.39
CA THR A 699 -1.73 -15.53 -0.26
C THR A 699 -2.04 -14.47 -1.31
N ALA A 700 -1.09 -13.58 -1.59
CA ALA A 700 -1.25 -12.52 -2.59
C ALA A 700 -1.34 -13.09 -4.02
N LEU A 701 -0.47 -14.05 -4.36
CA LEU A 701 -0.52 -14.74 -5.65
C LEU A 701 -1.83 -15.52 -5.81
N ALA A 702 -2.27 -16.23 -4.78
CA ALA A 702 -3.55 -16.93 -4.80
C ALA A 702 -4.72 -15.97 -4.99
N LYS A 703 -4.74 -14.82 -4.28
CA LYS A 703 -5.76 -13.77 -4.46
C LYS A 703 -5.79 -13.26 -5.90
N SER A 704 -4.63 -13.05 -6.53
CA SER A 704 -4.54 -12.63 -7.93
C SER A 704 -5.07 -13.68 -8.91
N PHE A 705 -4.73 -14.95 -8.73
CA PHE A 705 -5.30 -16.03 -9.57
C PHE A 705 -6.81 -16.19 -9.37
N GLY A 706 -7.30 -15.99 -8.14
CA GLY A 706 -8.72 -16.03 -7.82
C GLY A 706 -9.50 -14.85 -8.39
N SER A 707 -8.96 -13.63 -8.35
CA SER A 707 -9.60 -12.45 -8.94
C SER A 707 -9.61 -12.48 -10.46
N ALA A 708 -8.58 -13.07 -11.09
CA ALA A 708 -8.50 -13.29 -12.54
C ALA A 708 -9.42 -14.42 -13.05
N GLY A 709 -10.07 -15.17 -12.15
CA GLY A 709 -10.93 -16.30 -12.53
C GLY A 709 -10.18 -17.59 -12.92
N ALA A 710 -8.84 -17.61 -12.78
CA ALA A 710 -8.03 -18.80 -13.07
C ALA A 710 -8.18 -19.90 -11.99
N MET A 711 -8.55 -19.53 -10.76
CA MET A 711 -8.82 -20.42 -9.65
C MET A 711 -10.16 -20.06 -8.99
N PRO A 712 -10.97 -21.02 -8.51
CA PRO A 712 -12.16 -20.71 -7.73
C PRO A 712 -11.81 -19.82 -6.52
N PRO A 713 -12.50 -18.68 -6.32
CA PRO A 713 -12.16 -17.72 -5.26
C PRO A 713 -12.10 -18.30 -3.85
N VAL A 714 -12.94 -19.30 -3.55
CA VAL A 714 -12.92 -20.03 -2.27
C VAL A 714 -11.58 -20.75 -2.08
N VAL A 715 -11.12 -21.50 -3.08
CA VAL A 715 -9.88 -22.28 -3.00
C VAL A 715 -8.69 -21.33 -2.87
N ALA A 716 -8.66 -20.29 -3.69
CA ALA A 716 -7.63 -19.26 -3.66
C ALA A 716 -7.49 -18.59 -2.27
N ALA A 717 -8.60 -18.30 -1.60
CA ALA A 717 -8.57 -17.63 -0.29
C ALA A 717 -8.13 -18.56 0.85
N TRP A 718 -8.58 -19.82 0.84
CA TRP A 718 -8.40 -20.74 1.96
C TRP A 718 -7.14 -21.60 1.86
N LEU A 719 -6.63 -21.87 0.65
CA LEU A 719 -5.46 -22.73 0.44
C LEU A 719 -4.22 -22.26 1.23
N PRO A 720 -3.81 -20.97 1.18
CA PRO A 720 -2.66 -20.50 1.96
C PRO A 720 -2.91 -20.63 3.48
N VAL A 721 -4.12 -20.31 3.94
CA VAL A 721 -4.50 -20.36 5.36
C VAL A 721 -4.40 -21.77 5.91
N VAL A 722 -5.01 -22.73 5.21
CA VAL A 722 -4.95 -24.15 5.57
C VAL A 722 -3.51 -24.65 5.53
N GLY A 723 -2.74 -24.30 4.50
CA GLY A 723 -1.32 -24.64 4.41
C GLY A 723 -0.50 -24.12 5.59
N GLY A 724 -0.72 -22.86 6.00
CA GLY A 724 -0.04 -22.25 7.15
C GLY A 724 -0.41 -22.92 8.49
N ILE A 725 -1.69 -23.26 8.69
CA ILE A 725 -2.15 -23.99 9.89
C ILE A 725 -1.55 -25.39 9.91
N LEU A 726 -1.63 -26.14 8.80
CA LEU A 726 -1.07 -27.49 8.72
C LEU A 726 0.44 -27.50 8.95
N PHE A 727 1.16 -26.53 8.40
CA PHE A 727 2.59 -26.35 8.66
C PHE A 727 2.87 -26.10 10.15
N GLY A 728 2.10 -25.20 10.78
CA GLY A 728 2.22 -24.92 12.21
C GLY A 728 1.94 -26.14 13.08
N ILE A 729 0.87 -26.88 12.77
CA ILE A 729 0.49 -28.12 13.48
C ILE A 729 1.60 -29.17 13.31
N GLY A 730 2.01 -29.45 12.07
CA GLY A 730 3.01 -30.47 11.77
C GLY A 730 4.35 -30.19 12.43
N TYR A 731 4.76 -28.92 12.47
CA TYR A 731 5.98 -28.52 13.18
C TYR A 731 5.86 -28.70 14.70
N LEU A 732 4.74 -28.25 15.30
CA LEU A 732 4.54 -28.37 16.74
C LEU A 732 4.45 -29.83 17.20
N LEU A 733 3.79 -30.70 16.42
CA LEU A 733 3.73 -32.14 16.72
C LEU A 733 5.13 -32.80 16.72
N ASN A 734 5.93 -32.57 15.67
CA ASN A 734 7.27 -33.17 15.54
C ASN A 734 8.26 -32.65 16.59
N HIS A 735 8.18 -31.37 16.97
CA HIS A 735 9.17 -30.78 17.89
C HIS A 735 8.78 -30.81 19.37
N GLU A 736 7.49 -30.83 19.72
CA GLU A 736 7.05 -30.78 21.13
C GLU A 736 6.48 -32.11 21.63
N ASP A 737 5.78 -32.89 20.80
CA ASP A 737 5.14 -34.15 21.22
C ASP A 737 5.94 -35.41 20.83
N GLY A 738 6.85 -35.31 19.84
CA GLY A 738 7.77 -36.38 19.43
C GLY A 738 7.44 -36.98 18.07
#